data_AF-A0A3A0FKV4-F1
#
_entry.id   AF-A0A3A0FKV4-F1
#
_cell.length_a   1.000
_cell.length_b   1.000
_cell.length_c   1.000
_cell.angle_alpha   90.00
_cell.angle_beta   90.00
_cell.angle_gamma   90.00
#
_symmetry.space_group_name_H-M   'P 1'
#
loop_
_entity.id
_entity.type
_entity.pdbx_description
1 polymer ?
#
loop_
_entity_poly.entity_id
_entity_poly.type
_entity_poly.pdbx_seq_one_letter_code
_entity_poly.pdbx_strand_id
1 'polypeptide(L)'
;MTTLPARKELPPAYEPATVEGRIYQFWEEQGYFQPRIDPAQKPYTIIMPPPNVTGELHLGHGLEDAITDALVRWHRMQGEPTLWLPGEDHAGIATQNVIERELAKEGLSRHDLGREGFVERTWMWVRKYRSRIADQHRKLGASADWSRDVFTLDPGIVKAVRTTFVNLYRDGLIYRGLRMINWCPRCETALSDLEVDYVDVASKLYYVRYPLVGEGGMPLPAYVVVATTRPETMVADTGVAVNPADERYEEKIGRMLLLPIIGREIPIVADDAVKTEFGTGAVKVTPGHDPNDWEIGQRHNLEVIIAMDRQARMNDEAGPYTGMTDEEARAAILHDLEDEGFLDHIEEYTHSVGHCSRCKSVLQPIPSEQWWIDVRREYEPGRSLAGEAAKAVREGRIRIVPQRFEKVYLNWMDNIRDWCISRQLWWGHQIPVWYCPDGHMTVVVEDPGACAQCGSTALRQDEDVLDTWFSSGLAPHADLGWPGDTEDLRYFYPTGDMQMGYDIMFFWCARMVMFALYNMRHLGPENEVPFRTVLFHGLIRDANNEKMTKSRGNVVDPLVAAAQYGADAFRFAVLTGAAMGADQRYQDERMAAARNFANKLWNSARYVLMKLESRSVGRPHPRDRDAFAIEDRWILSRLERLEGEVDQLLASYQLNEAGRAIEEFLWNDFCDWYIEMTKVRLNAGDERPRAVLAHVLDHGLRLLHPIMPFITEELWQALRGHMEAETPNALMVAWFPKSAGNWRDGAAEAAMEHVIEVNRAIRNLRAEKKVPAGARLDVYLQAGGHAAALRETAAATAFTSRVQPHVVEPGATLPAGDYAYARIADTEVALALPRVDSGAERARLEKEIGEAAAHMGRLEKQLANDAFRAKAPGHVIAGMEATLAETRTKVEGLRERLDVL
;
A
#
# COMPACT_ATOMS: atom_id res chain seq x y z
N MET A 1 8.16 0.21 37.82
CA MET A 1 8.44 -0.18 36.43
C MET A 1 8.54 -1.69 36.40
N THR A 2 7.66 -2.32 35.63
CA THR A 2 7.57 -3.78 35.55
C THR A 2 8.53 -4.22 34.46
N THR A 3 9.53 -5.04 34.77
CA THR A 3 10.47 -5.56 33.78
C THR A 3 9.86 -6.79 33.10
N LEU A 4 9.98 -6.90 31.78
CA LEU A 4 9.62 -8.14 31.08
C LEU A 4 10.50 -9.28 31.65
N PRO A 5 9.94 -10.36 32.20
CA PRO A 5 10.75 -11.44 32.75
C PRO A 5 11.54 -12.11 31.63
N ALA A 6 12.86 -12.05 31.71
CA ALA A 6 13.75 -12.70 30.75
C ALA A 6 13.61 -14.23 30.83
N ARG A 7 13.50 -14.91 29.69
CA ARG A 7 13.56 -16.37 29.64
C ARG A 7 14.99 -16.80 29.94
N LYS A 8 15.17 -17.65 30.96
CA LYS A 8 16.47 -18.26 31.29
C LYS A 8 16.97 -19.21 30.20
N GLU A 9 16.06 -19.82 29.44
CA GLU A 9 16.37 -20.70 28.33
C GLU A 9 15.35 -20.51 27.20
N LEU A 10 15.84 -20.42 25.96
CA LEU A 10 14.99 -20.33 24.77
C LEU A 10 14.60 -21.74 24.28
N PRO A 11 13.32 -22.01 23.96
CA PRO A 11 12.90 -23.27 23.34
C PRO A 11 13.63 -23.55 22.01
N PRO A 12 13.67 -24.81 21.55
CA PRO A 12 14.37 -25.20 20.32
C PRO A 12 13.86 -24.54 19.04
N ALA A 13 12.60 -24.10 19.01
CA ALA A 13 11.97 -23.43 17.87
C ALA A 13 11.29 -22.14 18.34
N TYR A 14 11.20 -21.16 17.44
CA TYR A 14 10.48 -19.92 17.69
C TYR A 14 8.98 -20.13 17.48
N GLU A 15 8.18 -19.79 18.48
CA GLU A 15 6.72 -19.83 18.44
C GLU A 15 6.15 -18.42 18.66
N PRO A 16 5.82 -17.68 17.58
CA PRO A 16 5.39 -16.28 17.65
C PRO A 16 4.23 -16.04 18.61
N ALA A 17 3.23 -16.94 18.61
CA ALA A 17 2.04 -16.85 19.46
C ALA A 17 2.33 -16.82 20.96
N THR A 18 3.49 -17.31 21.41
CA THR A 18 3.90 -17.28 22.83
C THR A 18 4.67 -16.02 23.22
N VAL A 19 4.96 -15.15 22.24
CA VAL A 19 5.87 -14.00 22.37
C VAL A 19 5.14 -12.69 22.06
N GLU A 20 4.53 -12.57 20.89
CA GLU A 20 4.08 -11.30 20.31
C GLU A 20 3.09 -10.54 21.21
N GLY A 21 1.98 -11.20 21.63
CA GLY A 21 0.95 -10.54 22.44
C GLY A 21 1.45 -10.05 23.81
N ARG A 22 2.28 -10.84 24.49
CA ARG A 22 2.85 -10.47 25.80
C ARG A 22 3.81 -9.28 25.67
N ILE A 23 4.63 -9.26 24.61
CA ILE A 23 5.55 -8.15 24.36
C ILE A 23 4.78 -6.88 24.04
N TYR A 24 3.74 -6.97 23.22
CA TYR A 24 2.90 -5.81 22.90
C TYR A 24 2.31 -5.18 24.16
N GLN A 25 1.69 -6.02 24.99
CA GLN A 25 1.10 -5.60 26.26
C GLN A 25 2.14 -4.91 27.16
N PHE A 26 3.34 -5.47 27.26
CA PHE A 26 4.43 -4.85 28.01
C PHE A 26 4.78 -3.45 27.47
N TRP A 27 4.86 -3.27 26.15
CA TRP A 27 5.20 -1.96 25.61
C TRP A 27 4.12 -0.91 25.87
N GLU A 28 2.87 -1.29 25.68
CA GLU A 28 1.71 -0.41 25.88
C GLU A 28 1.55 -0.02 27.37
N GLU A 29 1.63 -0.99 28.29
CA GLU A 29 1.52 -0.76 29.74
C GLU A 29 2.65 0.10 30.31
N GLN A 30 3.85 0.05 29.72
CA GLN A 30 4.96 0.91 30.12
C GLN A 30 4.95 2.29 29.42
N GLY A 31 4.02 2.53 28.49
CA GLY A 31 3.86 3.81 27.81
C GLY A 31 4.97 4.13 26.80
N TYR A 32 5.68 3.13 26.26
CA TYR A 32 6.81 3.38 25.33
C TYR A 32 6.39 3.97 23.97
N PHE A 33 5.09 3.97 23.66
CA PHE A 33 4.56 4.57 22.45
C PHE A 33 4.37 6.10 22.59
N GLN A 34 4.26 6.60 23.82
CA GLN A 34 3.97 8.00 24.10
C GLN A 34 5.24 8.86 23.97
N PRO A 35 5.25 9.90 23.12
CA PRO A 35 6.35 10.85 23.09
C PRO A 35 6.35 11.72 24.35
N ARG A 36 7.55 12.09 24.79
CA ARG A 36 7.73 13.17 25.77
C ARG A 36 8.04 14.46 25.03
N ILE A 37 7.26 15.50 25.28
CA ILE A 37 7.54 16.85 24.75
C ILE A 37 8.85 17.35 25.34
N ASP A 38 9.79 17.68 24.46
CA ASP A 38 11.08 18.28 24.79
C ASP A 38 11.30 19.50 23.88
N PRO A 39 11.10 20.74 24.37
CA PRO A 39 11.29 21.94 23.58
C PRO A 39 12.71 22.13 23.03
N ALA A 40 13.71 21.40 23.54
CA ALA A 40 15.08 21.44 23.03
C ALA A 40 15.29 20.53 21.80
N GLN A 41 14.32 19.67 21.48
CA GLN A 41 14.40 18.71 20.38
C GLN A 41 13.23 18.91 19.40
N LYS A 42 13.53 18.71 18.12
CA LYS A 42 12.50 18.66 17.08
C LYS A 42 11.84 17.28 17.12
N PRO A 43 10.49 17.19 17.16
CA PRO A 43 9.84 15.90 17.12
C PRO A 43 9.83 15.30 15.71
N TYR A 44 9.65 13.98 15.65
CA TYR A 44 9.22 13.27 14.45
C TYR A 44 7.75 12.89 14.60
N THR A 45 6.89 13.46 13.77
CA THR A 45 5.45 13.17 13.77
C THR A 45 5.05 12.50 12.46
N ILE A 46 4.22 11.48 12.55
CA ILE A 46 3.50 10.90 11.42
C ILE A 46 2.07 10.56 11.85
N ILE A 47 1.11 10.79 10.95
CA ILE A 47 -0.30 10.48 11.19
C ILE A 47 -0.60 9.13 10.53
N MET A 48 -1.24 8.24 11.28
CA MET A 48 -1.78 7.00 10.72
C MET A 48 -2.85 7.37 9.69
N PRO A 49 -2.74 6.92 8.43
CA PRO A 49 -3.87 7.07 7.53
C PRO A 49 -5.09 6.37 8.11
N PRO A 50 -6.16 7.15 8.38
CA PRO A 50 -7.20 6.66 9.25
C PRO A 50 -7.99 5.58 8.51
N PRO A 51 -7.97 4.31 8.95
CA PRO A 51 -8.73 3.27 8.31
C PRO A 51 -10.23 3.58 8.39
N ASN A 52 -10.92 3.31 7.29
CA ASN A 52 -12.37 3.47 7.21
C ASN A 52 -13.08 2.44 8.12
N VAL A 53 -14.02 2.88 8.95
CA VAL A 53 -14.88 2.01 9.80
C VAL A 53 -15.94 1.21 8.99
N THR A 54 -15.50 0.52 7.94
CA THR A 54 -16.31 -0.27 7.00
C THR A 54 -16.15 -1.78 7.19
N GLY A 55 -15.42 -2.21 8.22
CA GLY A 55 -15.12 -3.61 8.50
C GLY A 55 -13.69 -3.78 9.02
N GLU A 56 -13.13 -4.97 8.82
CA GLU A 56 -11.75 -5.31 9.19
C GLU A 56 -10.71 -4.69 8.25
N LEU A 57 -9.46 -4.66 8.72
CA LEU A 57 -8.27 -4.37 7.91
C LEU A 57 -8.02 -5.45 6.85
N HIS A 58 -7.16 -5.12 5.90
CA HIS A 58 -6.67 -6.03 4.85
C HIS A 58 -5.16 -5.85 4.68
N LEU A 59 -4.49 -6.77 3.97
CA LEU A 59 -3.02 -6.77 3.79
C LEU A 59 -2.41 -5.40 3.43
N GLY A 60 -3.08 -4.61 2.58
CA GLY A 60 -2.63 -3.25 2.27
C GLY A 60 -2.43 -2.33 3.50
N HIS A 61 -3.33 -2.38 4.48
CA HIS A 61 -3.18 -1.64 5.75
C HIS A 61 -1.97 -2.18 6.54
N GLY A 62 -1.76 -3.50 6.55
CA GLY A 62 -0.60 -4.09 7.22
C GLY A 62 0.75 -3.70 6.62
N LEU A 63 0.82 -3.45 5.29
CA LEU A 63 2.00 -2.86 4.66
C LEU A 63 2.25 -1.43 5.15
N GLU A 64 1.19 -0.63 5.16
CA GLU A 64 1.26 0.77 5.55
C GLU A 64 1.64 0.93 7.03
N ASP A 65 1.10 0.08 7.90
CA ASP A 65 1.50 -0.03 9.31
C ASP A 65 2.97 -0.38 9.43
N ALA A 66 3.43 -1.39 8.68
CA ALA A 66 4.81 -1.85 8.75
C ALA A 66 5.80 -0.75 8.31
N ILE A 67 5.46 0.02 7.26
CA ILE A 67 6.28 1.15 6.78
C ILE A 67 6.33 2.24 7.87
N THR A 68 5.17 2.67 8.33
CA THR A 68 5.04 3.76 9.30
C THR A 68 5.76 3.41 10.61
N ASP A 69 5.48 2.22 11.14
CA ASP A 69 6.02 1.77 12.41
C ASP A 69 7.54 1.55 12.35
N ALA A 70 8.09 1.13 11.21
CA ALA A 70 9.54 1.02 11.04
C ALA A 70 10.22 2.38 11.14
N LEU A 71 9.69 3.42 10.48
CA LEU A 71 10.22 4.78 10.59
C LEU A 71 10.07 5.31 12.02
N VAL A 72 8.91 5.13 12.63
CA VAL A 72 8.60 5.53 14.00
C VAL A 72 9.56 4.89 15.01
N ARG A 73 9.81 3.58 14.90
CA ARG A 73 10.76 2.88 15.78
C ARG A 73 12.19 3.36 15.54
N TRP A 74 12.60 3.54 14.29
CA TRP A 74 13.93 4.08 13.98
C TRP A 74 14.12 5.46 14.61
N HIS A 75 13.26 6.43 14.35
CA HIS A 75 13.32 7.78 14.95
C HIS A 75 13.26 7.76 16.48
N ARG A 76 12.40 6.91 17.08
CA ARG A 76 12.36 6.73 18.54
C ARG A 76 13.68 6.23 19.10
N MET A 77 14.33 5.28 18.42
CA MET A 77 15.64 4.75 18.80
C MET A 77 16.80 5.73 18.53
N GLN A 78 16.58 6.77 17.70
CA GLN A 78 17.50 7.91 17.57
C GLN A 78 17.45 8.85 18.79
N GLY A 79 16.43 8.70 19.66
CA GLY A 79 16.20 9.57 20.81
C GLY A 79 15.27 10.75 20.51
N GLU A 80 14.66 10.81 19.33
CA GLU A 80 13.77 11.89 18.93
C GLU A 80 12.38 11.72 19.57
N PRO A 81 11.75 12.81 20.07
CA PRO A 81 10.35 12.79 20.48
C PRO A 81 9.46 12.37 19.31
N THR A 82 8.98 11.13 19.34
CA THR A 82 8.34 10.50 18.17
C THR A 82 6.87 10.24 18.41
N LEU A 83 6.00 10.94 17.67
CA LEU A 83 4.55 10.76 17.67
C LEU A 83 4.10 10.00 16.41
N TRP A 84 3.50 8.83 16.62
CA TRP A 84 2.63 8.22 15.61
C TRP A 84 1.19 8.33 16.10
N LEU A 85 0.41 9.22 15.47
CA LEU A 85 -0.95 9.54 15.88
C LEU A 85 -1.95 8.57 15.23
N PRO A 86 -2.63 7.70 16.01
CA PRO A 86 -3.67 6.82 15.47
C PRO A 86 -5.01 7.55 15.34
N GLY A 87 -5.86 7.06 14.45
CA GLY A 87 -7.26 7.47 14.38
C GLY A 87 -8.02 6.76 13.28
N GLU A 88 -9.34 6.94 13.22
CA GLU A 88 -10.20 6.31 12.21
C GLU A 88 -11.13 7.28 11.48
N ASP A 89 -11.48 6.90 10.25
CA ASP A 89 -12.33 7.70 9.38
C ASP A 89 -13.76 7.15 9.34
N HIS A 90 -14.73 8.02 9.63
CA HIS A 90 -16.16 7.75 9.54
C HIS A 90 -16.59 7.28 8.14
N ALA A 91 -15.82 7.62 7.10
CA ALA A 91 -15.94 7.13 5.73
C ALA A 91 -17.30 7.38 5.05
N GLY A 92 -18.12 8.31 5.57
CA GLY A 92 -19.38 8.81 4.99
C GLY A 92 -20.16 7.75 4.19
N ILE A 93 -20.12 7.89 2.86
CA ILE A 93 -20.83 7.02 1.91
C ILE A 93 -20.48 5.53 2.04
N ALA A 94 -19.21 5.21 2.34
CA ALA A 94 -18.76 3.84 2.43
C ALA A 94 -19.35 3.15 3.67
N THR A 95 -19.31 3.81 4.83
CA THR A 95 -19.94 3.29 6.04
C THR A 95 -21.45 3.20 5.88
N GLN A 96 -22.09 4.25 5.34
CA GLN A 96 -23.53 4.23 5.07
C GLN A 96 -23.93 3.06 4.16
N ASN A 97 -23.19 2.79 3.09
CA ASN A 97 -23.45 1.65 2.21
C ASN A 97 -23.36 0.30 2.94
N VAL A 98 -22.38 0.15 3.84
CA VAL A 98 -22.24 -1.07 4.66
C VAL A 98 -23.43 -1.23 5.61
N ILE A 99 -23.86 -0.16 6.29
CA ILE A 99 -25.02 -0.22 7.18
C ILE A 99 -26.29 -0.55 6.41
N GLU A 100 -26.52 0.07 5.25
CA GLU A 100 -27.66 -0.25 4.39
C GLU A 100 -27.67 -1.73 3.95
N ARG A 101 -26.50 -2.32 3.64
CA ARG A 101 -26.41 -3.75 3.32
C ARG A 101 -26.73 -4.64 4.51
N GLU A 102 -26.31 -4.27 5.72
CA GLU A 102 -26.68 -5.02 6.93
C GLU A 102 -28.17 -4.91 7.23
N LEU A 103 -28.77 -3.72 7.09
CA LEU A 103 -30.21 -3.51 7.24
C LEU A 103 -31.01 -4.33 6.21
N ALA A 104 -30.54 -4.40 4.97
CA ALA A 104 -31.20 -5.18 3.93
C ALA A 104 -31.26 -6.68 4.28
N LYS A 105 -30.28 -7.23 5.03
CA LYS A 105 -30.33 -8.61 5.54
C LYS A 105 -31.41 -8.81 6.61
N GLU A 106 -31.77 -7.74 7.32
CA GLU A 106 -32.88 -7.70 8.28
C GLU A 106 -34.23 -7.43 7.59
N GLY A 107 -34.25 -7.20 6.27
CA GLY A 107 -35.44 -6.80 5.52
C GLY A 107 -35.84 -5.34 5.76
N LEU A 108 -34.93 -4.51 6.26
CA LEU A 108 -35.13 -3.09 6.56
C LEU A 108 -34.33 -2.19 5.60
N SER A 109 -34.77 -0.96 5.44
CA SER A 109 -34.05 0.13 4.78
C SER A 109 -33.72 1.24 5.77
N ARG A 110 -32.88 2.20 5.36
CA ARG A 110 -32.64 3.42 6.16
C ARG A 110 -33.95 4.19 6.40
N HIS A 111 -34.85 4.20 5.41
CA HIS A 111 -36.11 4.96 5.48
C HIS A 111 -37.06 4.40 6.54
N ASP A 112 -37.02 3.09 6.80
CA ASP A 112 -37.80 2.45 7.86
C ASP A 112 -37.36 2.88 9.27
N LEU A 113 -36.09 3.27 9.44
CA LEU A 113 -35.52 3.73 10.71
C LEU A 113 -35.63 5.25 10.91
N GLY A 114 -35.80 6.01 9.84
CA GLY A 114 -35.58 7.46 9.84
C GLY A 114 -34.11 7.85 10.10
N ARG A 115 -33.81 9.16 9.99
CA ARG A 115 -32.43 9.67 10.10
C ARG A 115 -31.81 9.40 11.47
N GLU A 116 -32.53 9.69 12.56
CA GLU A 116 -32.03 9.50 13.93
C GLU A 116 -31.72 8.03 14.22
N GLY A 117 -32.66 7.13 13.92
CA GLY A 117 -32.47 5.69 14.12
C GLY A 117 -31.36 5.11 13.26
N PHE A 118 -31.20 5.60 12.03
CA PHE A 118 -30.07 5.22 11.16
C PHE A 118 -28.72 5.66 11.76
N VAL A 119 -28.60 6.92 12.18
CA VAL A 119 -27.37 7.46 12.78
C VAL A 119 -27.00 6.71 14.06
N GLU A 120 -27.98 6.39 14.91
CA GLU A 120 -27.77 5.57 16.10
C GLU A 120 -27.24 4.18 15.75
N ARG A 121 -27.83 3.52 14.74
CA ARG A 121 -27.37 2.23 14.22
C ARG A 121 -25.94 2.30 13.70
N THR A 122 -25.58 3.37 12.99
CA THR A 122 -24.21 3.57 12.49
C THR A 122 -23.22 3.74 13.64
N TRP A 123 -23.55 4.50 14.69
CA TRP A 123 -22.69 4.62 15.88
C TRP A 123 -22.45 3.30 16.60
N MET A 124 -23.44 2.40 16.65
CA MET A 124 -23.25 1.04 17.19
C MET A 124 -22.20 0.26 16.39
N TRP A 125 -22.23 0.37 15.06
CA TRP A 125 -21.24 -0.23 14.18
C TRP A 125 -19.85 0.37 14.39
N VAL A 126 -19.74 1.69 14.42
CA VAL A 126 -18.47 2.41 14.67
C VAL A 126 -17.82 1.92 15.95
N ARG A 127 -18.56 1.89 17.08
CA ARG A 127 -18.03 1.41 18.37
C ARG A 127 -17.46 -0.01 18.29
N LYS A 128 -18.14 -0.90 17.56
CA LYS A 128 -17.69 -2.29 17.38
C LYS A 128 -16.41 -2.36 16.55
N TYR A 129 -16.34 -1.65 15.43
CA TYR A 129 -15.23 -1.79 14.48
C TYR A 129 -14.01 -0.96 14.82
N ARG A 130 -14.13 0.20 15.48
CA ARG A 130 -12.96 0.94 16.00
C ARG A 130 -12.10 0.08 16.92
N SER A 131 -12.73 -0.54 17.94
CA SER A 131 -12.03 -1.46 18.85
C SER A 131 -11.37 -2.63 18.12
N ARG A 132 -12.01 -3.16 17.08
CA ARG A 132 -11.48 -4.29 16.31
C ARG A 132 -10.29 -3.89 15.43
N ILE A 133 -10.39 -2.76 14.74
CA ILE A 133 -9.33 -2.20 13.90
C ILE A 133 -8.10 -1.92 14.78
N ALA A 134 -8.29 -1.28 15.93
CA ALA A 134 -7.22 -1.01 16.86
C ALA A 134 -6.56 -2.31 17.39
N ASP A 135 -7.33 -3.38 17.67
CA ASP A 135 -6.77 -4.69 18.02
C ASP A 135 -5.97 -5.35 16.87
N GLN A 136 -6.41 -5.18 15.61
CA GLN A 136 -5.65 -5.65 14.45
C GLN A 136 -4.29 -4.95 14.35
N HIS A 137 -4.25 -3.61 14.48
CA HIS A 137 -3.00 -2.85 14.49
C HIS A 137 -2.08 -3.28 15.65
N ARG A 138 -2.62 -3.47 16.86
CA ARG A 138 -1.85 -3.97 18.01
C ARG A 138 -1.20 -5.32 17.74
N LYS A 139 -1.97 -6.27 17.19
CA LYS A 139 -1.47 -7.61 16.84
C LYS A 139 -0.42 -7.59 15.72
N LEU A 140 -0.43 -6.57 14.86
CA LEU A 140 0.61 -6.32 13.85
C LEU A 140 1.82 -5.54 14.40
N GLY A 141 1.82 -5.18 15.69
CA GLY A 141 2.94 -4.54 16.36
C GLY A 141 3.03 -3.03 16.17
N ALA A 142 1.94 -2.37 15.77
CA ALA A 142 1.90 -0.91 15.62
C ALA A 142 2.24 -0.19 16.93
N SER A 143 3.33 0.59 16.99
CA SER A 143 3.74 1.38 18.15
C SER A 143 3.15 2.80 18.16
N ALA A 144 1.87 2.91 17.80
CA ALA A 144 1.10 4.14 17.78
C ALA A 144 0.68 4.56 19.20
N ASP A 145 0.51 5.87 19.40
CA ASP A 145 0.06 6.40 20.69
C ASP A 145 -1.46 6.33 20.84
N TRP A 146 -1.96 5.18 21.27
CA TRP A 146 -3.38 4.94 21.49
C TRP A 146 -4.04 5.86 22.54
N SER A 147 -3.26 6.58 23.34
CA SER A 147 -3.83 7.58 24.27
C SER A 147 -4.35 8.83 23.56
N ARG A 148 -3.92 9.03 22.31
CA ARG A 148 -4.31 10.12 21.40
C ARG A 148 -5.16 9.65 20.22
N ASP A 149 -5.81 8.49 20.35
CA ASP A 149 -6.69 7.95 19.32
C ASP A 149 -7.86 8.89 19.03
N VAL A 150 -8.03 9.27 17.76
CA VAL A 150 -9.05 10.21 17.29
C VAL A 150 -10.01 9.58 16.30
N PHE A 151 -11.24 10.09 16.27
CA PHE A 151 -12.22 9.77 15.24
C PHE A 151 -12.67 11.02 14.52
N THR A 152 -12.77 10.96 13.20
CA THR A 152 -13.18 12.12 12.37
C THR A 152 -14.48 12.83 12.81
N LEU A 153 -15.40 12.17 13.51
CA LEU A 153 -16.62 12.81 14.07
C LEU A 153 -16.51 13.21 15.55
N ASP A 154 -15.32 13.20 16.14
CA ASP A 154 -15.09 13.69 17.50
C ASP A 154 -15.33 15.20 17.58
N PRO A 155 -15.79 15.72 18.74
CA PRO A 155 -16.19 17.13 18.87
C PRO A 155 -15.13 18.15 18.44
N GLY A 156 -13.85 17.88 18.71
CA GLY A 156 -12.74 18.74 18.29
C GLY A 156 -12.59 18.83 16.77
N ILE A 157 -12.67 17.69 16.09
CA ILE A 157 -12.56 17.61 14.63
C ILE A 157 -13.82 18.16 13.96
N VAL A 158 -15.01 17.92 14.52
CA VAL A 158 -16.26 18.56 14.06
C VAL A 158 -16.13 20.08 14.10
N LYS A 159 -15.54 20.64 15.17
CA LYS A 159 -15.26 22.08 15.25
C LYS A 159 -14.27 22.54 14.18
N ALA A 160 -13.22 21.77 13.90
CA ALA A 160 -12.27 22.03 12.81
C ALA A 160 -12.94 22.08 11.44
N VAL A 161 -13.77 21.09 11.13
CA VAL A 161 -14.54 21.00 9.89
C VAL A 161 -15.45 22.22 9.73
N ARG A 162 -16.24 22.54 10.75
CA ARG A 162 -17.14 23.71 10.74
C ARG A 162 -16.36 25.01 10.59
N THR A 163 -15.22 25.15 11.26
CA THR A 163 -14.36 26.33 11.17
C THR A 163 -13.78 26.50 9.77
N THR A 164 -13.28 25.41 9.17
CA THR A 164 -12.76 25.44 7.79
C THR A 164 -13.87 25.85 6.80
N PHE A 165 -15.05 25.24 6.91
CA PHE A 165 -16.19 25.56 6.04
C PHE A 165 -16.56 27.05 6.14
N VAL A 166 -16.76 27.56 7.37
CA VAL A 166 -17.16 28.94 7.59
C VAL A 166 -16.10 29.93 7.10
N ASN A 167 -14.82 29.63 7.30
CA ASN A 167 -13.74 30.48 6.81
C ASN A 167 -13.71 30.50 5.27
N LEU A 168 -13.73 29.34 4.63
CA LEU A 168 -13.73 29.24 3.16
C LEU A 168 -14.96 29.92 2.54
N TYR A 169 -16.12 29.83 3.19
CA TYR A 169 -17.33 30.54 2.78
C TYR A 169 -17.19 32.06 2.89
N ARG A 170 -16.63 32.56 3.99
CA ARG A 170 -16.38 34.00 4.20
C ARG A 170 -15.39 34.58 3.19
N ASP A 171 -14.38 33.80 2.82
CA ASP A 171 -13.39 34.18 1.82
C ASP A 171 -13.90 33.96 0.37
N GLY A 172 -15.16 33.51 0.22
CA GLY A 172 -15.84 33.37 -1.07
C GLY A 172 -15.41 32.15 -1.90
N LEU A 173 -14.65 31.22 -1.32
CA LEU A 173 -14.22 29.98 -1.96
C LEU A 173 -15.30 28.91 -1.94
N ILE A 174 -16.10 28.87 -0.87
CA ILE A 174 -17.30 28.02 -0.83
C ILE A 174 -18.50 28.80 -1.35
N TYR A 175 -19.21 28.20 -2.31
CA TYR A 175 -20.45 28.75 -2.85
C TYR A 175 -21.47 27.64 -3.11
N ARG A 176 -22.74 28.03 -3.24
CA ARG A 176 -23.84 27.15 -3.63
C ARG A 176 -24.22 27.46 -5.08
N GLY A 177 -24.34 26.44 -5.92
CA GLY A 177 -24.61 26.64 -7.34
C GLY A 177 -25.14 25.40 -8.05
N LEU A 178 -25.92 25.65 -9.11
CA LEU A 178 -26.48 24.63 -10.00
C LEU A 178 -25.41 24.19 -11.02
N ARG A 179 -25.06 22.91 -11.00
CA ARG A 179 -24.14 22.30 -11.97
C ARG A 179 -24.55 20.88 -12.27
N MET A 180 -24.07 20.36 -13.40
CA MET A 180 -24.13 18.93 -13.70
C MET A 180 -23.33 18.16 -12.65
N ILE A 181 -23.97 17.15 -12.06
CA ILE A 181 -23.34 16.26 -11.09
C ILE A 181 -23.49 14.81 -11.51
N ASN A 182 -22.58 13.96 -11.04
CA ASN A 182 -22.75 12.52 -11.10
C ASN A 182 -23.70 12.10 -9.97
N TRP A 183 -24.93 11.74 -10.29
CA TRP A 183 -25.91 11.28 -9.31
C TRP A 183 -26.05 9.77 -9.30
N CYS A 184 -26.02 9.18 -8.11
CA CYS A 184 -26.30 7.75 -7.95
C CYS A 184 -27.77 7.55 -7.54
N PRO A 185 -28.65 7.02 -8.42
CA PRO A 185 -30.06 6.84 -8.10
C PRO A 185 -30.31 5.80 -6.99
N ARG A 186 -29.39 4.84 -6.82
CA ARG A 186 -29.47 3.84 -5.75
C ARG A 186 -29.08 4.39 -4.38
N CYS A 187 -28.01 5.20 -4.32
CA CYS A 187 -27.55 5.78 -3.05
C CYS A 187 -28.27 7.09 -2.71
N GLU A 188 -28.90 7.70 -3.72
CA GLU A 188 -29.56 9.01 -3.70
C GLU A 188 -28.62 10.13 -3.24
N THR A 189 -27.43 10.21 -3.83
CA THR A 189 -26.45 11.26 -3.51
C THR A 189 -25.62 11.63 -4.73
N ALA A 190 -25.16 12.89 -4.74
CA ALA A 190 -24.08 13.36 -5.60
C ALA A 190 -22.78 12.60 -5.30
N LEU A 191 -21.96 12.41 -6.34
CA LEU A 191 -20.62 11.83 -6.28
C LEU A 191 -19.62 12.78 -6.97
N SER A 192 -18.38 12.84 -6.46
CA SER A 192 -17.31 13.54 -7.18
C SER A 192 -16.86 12.73 -8.40
N ASP A 193 -16.23 13.38 -9.39
CA ASP A 193 -15.66 12.70 -10.57
C ASP A 193 -14.68 11.58 -10.20
N LEU A 194 -13.97 11.72 -9.09
CA LEU A 194 -13.04 10.70 -8.61
C LEU A 194 -13.76 9.45 -8.06
N GLU A 195 -15.05 9.54 -7.73
CA GLU A 195 -15.85 8.44 -7.18
C GLU A 195 -16.63 7.66 -8.26
N VAL A 196 -16.32 7.91 -9.54
CA VAL A 196 -16.94 7.29 -10.71
C VAL A 196 -15.98 6.26 -11.34
N ASP A 197 -16.46 5.01 -11.49
CA ASP A 197 -15.77 3.98 -12.24
C ASP A 197 -16.30 3.96 -13.68
N TYR A 198 -15.45 4.23 -14.67
CA TYR A 198 -15.82 4.09 -16.08
C TYR A 198 -15.60 2.65 -16.55
N VAL A 199 -16.65 2.04 -17.10
CA VAL A 199 -16.66 0.66 -17.60
C VAL A 199 -17.12 0.65 -19.04
N ASP A 200 -16.38 -0.04 -19.91
CA ASP A 200 -16.80 -0.22 -21.30
C ASP A 200 -17.95 -1.23 -21.37
N VAL A 201 -19.10 -0.77 -21.87
CA VAL A 201 -20.34 -1.53 -21.98
C VAL A 201 -20.68 -1.75 -23.44
N ALA A 202 -20.94 -3.00 -23.82
CA ALA A 202 -21.53 -3.33 -25.11
C ALA A 202 -22.99 -2.83 -25.12
N SER A 203 -23.28 -1.92 -26.04
CA SER A 203 -24.54 -1.20 -26.13
C SER A 203 -24.92 -1.02 -27.61
N LYS A 204 -25.88 -0.13 -27.88
CA LYS A 204 -26.38 0.18 -29.21
C LYS A 204 -26.31 1.68 -29.45
N LEU A 205 -26.07 2.06 -30.69
CA LEU A 205 -26.19 3.42 -31.17
C LEU A 205 -27.44 3.50 -32.04
N TYR A 206 -28.38 4.33 -31.63
CA TYR A 206 -29.69 4.49 -32.25
C TYR A 206 -29.69 5.74 -33.13
N TYR A 207 -30.12 5.59 -34.38
CA TYR A 207 -30.23 6.69 -35.33
C TYR A 207 -31.69 7.11 -35.46
N VAL A 208 -32.00 8.33 -35.05
CA VAL A 208 -33.38 8.83 -34.92
C VAL A 208 -33.58 10.04 -35.83
N ARG A 209 -34.68 10.05 -36.59
CA ARG A 209 -35.06 11.13 -37.51
C ARG A 209 -35.84 12.21 -36.76
N TYR A 210 -35.34 13.43 -36.83
CA TYR A 210 -35.97 14.64 -36.31
C TYR A 210 -36.51 15.46 -37.49
N PRO A 211 -37.82 15.55 -37.70
CA PRO A 211 -38.40 16.33 -38.79
C PRO A 211 -38.12 17.83 -38.68
N LEU A 212 -37.84 18.51 -39.79
CA LEU A 212 -37.79 19.97 -39.85
C LEU A 212 -39.20 20.55 -39.71
N VAL A 213 -39.32 21.69 -39.03
CA VAL A 213 -40.59 22.41 -38.88
C VAL A 213 -40.78 23.39 -40.05
N GLY A 214 -41.96 23.37 -40.65
CA GLY A 214 -42.41 24.29 -41.70
C GLY A 214 -43.21 25.47 -41.15
N GLU A 215 -43.75 26.31 -42.05
CA GLU A 215 -44.62 27.41 -41.63
C GLU A 215 -45.85 26.89 -40.87
N GLY A 216 -46.13 27.49 -39.72
CA GLY A 216 -47.26 27.11 -38.86
C GLY A 216 -47.03 25.91 -37.94
N GLY A 217 -45.80 25.45 -37.74
CA GLY A 217 -45.46 24.41 -36.76
C GLY A 217 -45.61 22.97 -37.29
N MET A 218 -45.89 22.79 -38.58
CA MET A 218 -46.13 21.48 -39.18
C MET A 218 -44.82 20.78 -39.57
N PRO A 219 -44.66 19.46 -39.33
CA PRO A 219 -43.46 18.72 -39.72
C PRO A 219 -43.34 18.61 -41.25
N LEU A 220 -42.14 18.83 -41.77
CA LEU A 220 -41.77 18.65 -43.16
C LEU A 220 -41.26 17.22 -43.42
N PRO A 221 -41.30 16.73 -44.67
CA PRO A 221 -40.67 15.45 -45.04
C PRO A 221 -39.14 15.43 -44.86
N ALA A 222 -38.51 16.60 -44.82
CA ALA A 222 -37.08 16.74 -44.60
C ALA A 222 -36.74 16.63 -43.11
N TYR A 223 -35.67 15.91 -42.76
CA TYR A 223 -35.28 15.66 -41.38
C TYR A 223 -33.75 15.78 -41.18
N VAL A 224 -33.35 15.73 -39.91
CA VAL A 224 -31.98 15.50 -39.45
C VAL A 224 -31.94 14.15 -38.74
N VAL A 225 -30.95 13.31 -39.06
CA VAL A 225 -30.73 12.06 -38.33
C VAL A 225 -29.73 12.33 -37.22
N VAL A 226 -30.07 11.96 -36.00
CA VAL A 226 -29.23 12.10 -34.81
C VAL A 226 -28.85 10.71 -34.29
N ALA A 227 -27.60 10.55 -33.89
CA ALA A 227 -27.12 9.33 -33.23
C ALA A 227 -27.14 9.50 -31.70
N THR A 228 -27.68 8.53 -30.97
CA THR A 228 -27.72 8.52 -29.49
C THR A 228 -27.58 7.12 -28.91
N THR A 229 -26.92 6.98 -27.76
CA THR A 229 -26.92 5.73 -26.97
C THR A 229 -28.01 5.71 -25.90
N ARG A 230 -28.69 6.85 -25.68
CA ARG A 230 -29.66 7.09 -24.62
C ARG A 230 -30.98 7.64 -25.16
N PRO A 231 -31.77 6.85 -25.91
CA PRO A 231 -33.04 7.32 -26.46
C PRO A 231 -34.02 7.76 -25.34
N GLU A 232 -33.95 7.18 -24.15
CA GLU A 232 -34.79 7.60 -23.01
C GLU A 232 -34.61 9.06 -22.58
N THR A 233 -33.44 9.66 -22.89
CA THR A 233 -33.18 11.07 -22.56
C THR A 233 -33.75 12.03 -23.61
N MET A 234 -34.17 11.54 -24.78
CA MET A 234 -34.60 12.40 -25.88
C MET A 234 -35.82 13.25 -25.54
N VAL A 235 -36.66 12.78 -24.61
CA VAL A 235 -37.84 13.51 -24.15
C VAL A 235 -37.50 14.85 -23.49
N ALA A 236 -36.23 15.03 -23.08
CA ALA A 236 -35.69 16.25 -22.51
C ALA A 236 -34.81 17.05 -23.50
N ASP A 237 -34.80 16.70 -24.79
CA ASP A 237 -33.99 17.41 -25.78
C ASP A 237 -34.49 18.85 -25.96
N THR A 238 -33.54 19.78 -25.96
CA THR A 238 -33.81 21.21 -26.16
C THR A 238 -33.04 21.80 -27.34
N GLY A 239 -32.32 20.97 -28.09
CA GLY A 239 -31.68 21.33 -29.35
C GLY A 239 -31.05 20.14 -30.05
N VAL A 240 -30.58 20.36 -31.27
CA VAL A 240 -29.67 19.46 -32.00
C VAL A 240 -28.44 20.26 -32.38
N ALA A 241 -27.26 19.80 -31.98
CA ALA A 241 -26.00 20.45 -32.31
C ALA A 241 -25.35 19.78 -33.54
N VAL A 242 -24.84 20.61 -34.43
CA VAL A 242 -24.07 20.20 -35.62
C VAL A 242 -22.74 20.94 -35.62
N ASN A 243 -21.71 20.34 -36.23
CA ASN A 243 -20.43 21.04 -36.36
C ASN A 243 -20.56 22.18 -37.41
N PRO A 244 -20.10 23.41 -37.14
CA PRO A 244 -20.20 24.52 -38.08
C PRO A 244 -19.40 24.32 -39.38
N ALA A 245 -18.37 23.48 -39.37
CA ALA A 245 -17.58 23.12 -40.55
C ALA A 245 -18.19 21.96 -41.37
N ASP A 246 -19.36 21.44 -40.97
CA ASP A 246 -20.03 20.37 -41.68
C ASP A 246 -20.98 20.91 -42.76
N GLU A 247 -20.51 20.91 -44.02
CA GLU A 247 -21.26 21.39 -45.19
C GLU A 247 -22.65 20.71 -45.34
N ARG A 248 -22.86 19.52 -44.75
CA ARG A 248 -24.16 18.81 -44.79
C ARG A 248 -25.27 19.55 -44.03
N TYR A 249 -24.91 20.40 -43.07
CA TYR A 249 -25.85 21.03 -42.14
C TYR A 249 -25.85 22.56 -42.20
N GLU A 250 -24.98 23.19 -43.00
CA GLU A 250 -24.83 24.65 -43.07
C GLU A 250 -26.17 25.39 -43.27
N GLU A 251 -26.98 24.94 -44.25
CA GLU A 251 -28.30 25.52 -44.54
C GLU A 251 -29.40 25.16 -43.51
N LYS A 252 -29.10 24.27 -42.56
CA LYS A 252 -30.05 23.81 -41.52
C LYS A 252 -29.82 24.52 -40.19
N ILE A 253 -28.68 25.16 -39.97
CA ILE A 253 -28.37 25.90 -38.73
C ILE A 253 -29.40 27.01 -38.52
N GLY A 254 -29.94 27.10 -37.30
CA GLY A 254 -30.99 28.06 -36.92
C GLY A 254 -32.41 27.67 -37.32
N ARG A 255 -32.60 26.55 -38.05
CA ARG A 255 -33.95 26.00 -38.30
C ARG A 255 -34.45 25.23 -37.08
N MET A 256 -35.78 25.07 -37.00
CA MET A 256 -36.43 24.31 -35.94
C MET A 256 -36.70 22.87 -36.39
N LEU A 257 -36.59 21.95 -35.45
CA LEU A 257 -36.92 20.54 -35.55
C LEU A 257 -38.11 20.23 -34.63
N LEU A 258 -38.92 19.26 -35.01
CA LEU A 258 -39.95 18.68 -34.15
C LEU A 258 -39.31 17.49 -33.42
N LEU A 259 -39.28 17.53 -32.09
CA LEU A 259 -38.85 16.41 -31.26
C LEU A 259 -39.85 15.25 -31.45
N PRO A 260 -39.43 14.07 -31.96
CA PRO A 260 -40.34 12.93 -32.15
C PRO A 260 -41.04 12.54 -30.85
N ILE A 261 -42.27 12.02 -30.97
CA ILE A 261 -43.16 11.61 -29.87
C ILE A 261 -43.67 12.77 -29.00
N ILE A 262 -42.76 13.61 -28.48
CA ILE A 262 -43.12 14.72 -27.57
C ILE A 262 -43.74 15.90 -28.33
N GLY A 263 -43.33 16.14 -29.57
CA GLY A 263 -43.86 17.22 -30.41
C GLY A 263 -43.39 18.63 -30.02
N ARG A 264 -42.30 18.75 -29.23
CA ARG A 264 -41.69 20.04 -28.88
C ARG A 264 -40.84 20.57 -30.04
N GLU A 265 -40.93 21.87 -30.33
CA GLU A 265 -40.03 22.51 -31.29
C GLU A 265 -38.67 22.81 -30.65
N ILE A 266 -37.57 22.38 -31.29
CA ILE A 266 -36.19 22.57 -30.80
C ILE A 266 -35.28 23.11 -31.91
N PRO A 267 -34.34 24.03 -31.60
CA PRO A 267 -33.44 24.62 -32.60
C PRO A 267 -32.29 23.70 -33.02
N ILE A 268 -31.77 23.91 -34.23
CA ILE A 268 -30.47 23.43 -34.66
C ILE A 268 -29.40 24.48 -34.35
N VAL A 269 -28.40 24.13 -33.53
CA VAL A 269 -27.30 25.02 -33.13
C VAL A 269 -25.96 24.53 -33.69
N ALA A 270 -25.03 25.45 -33.90
CA ALA A 270 -23.70 25.14 -34.42
C ALA A 270 -22.65 25.18 -33.30
N ASP A 271 -22.05 24.04 -32.96
CA ASP A 271 -21.09 23.91 -31.85
C ASP A 271 -19.87 23.04 -32.26
N ASP A 272 -18.66 23.55 -31.98
CA ASP A 272 -17.39 22.89 -32.34
C ASP A 272 -17.12 21.60 -31.56
N ALA A 273 -17.84 21.36 -30.45
CA ALA A 273 -17.73 20.12 -29.68
C ALA A 273 -18.25 18.89 -30.45
N VAL A 274 -19.09 19.10 -31.47
CA VAL A 274 -19.63 18.03 -32.31
C VAL A 274 -18.58 17.58 -33.31
N LYS A 275 -18.35 16.27 -33.43
CA LYS A 275 -17.40 15.71 -34.40
C LYS A 275 -18.08 15.36 -35.72
N THR A 276 -17.52 15.81 -36.84
CA THR A 276 -18.07 15.58 -38.19
C THR A 276 -18.15 14.11 -38.57
N GLU A 277 -17.16 13.31 -38.13
CA GLU A 277 -17.01 11.90 -38.49
C GLU A 277 -17.76 10.92 -37.56
N PHE A 278 -18.28 11.39 -36.42
CA PHE A 278 -18.97 10.50 -35.47
C PHE A 278 -20.47 10.45 -35.75
N GLY A 279 -21.00 9.23 -35.95
CA GLY A 279 -22.40 9.01 -36.30
C GLY A 279 -22.78 9.79 -37.55
N THR A 280 -23.72 10.72 -37.42
CA THR A 280 -24.21 11.55 -38.54
C THR A 280 -23.51 12.91 -38.65
N GLY A 281 -22.71 13.33 -37.65
CA GLY A 281 -22.28 14.72 -37.50
C GLY A 281 -23.33 15.65 -36.87
N ALA A 282 -24.47 15.09 -36.44
CA ALA A 282 -25.50 15.78 -35.65
C ALA A 282 -25.78 15.01 -34.35
N VAL A 283 -25.81 15.72 -33.22
CA VAL A 283 -26.03 15.15 -31.88
C VAL A 283 -27.23 15.83 -31.22
N LYS A 284 -28.07 15.05 -30.53
CA LYS A 284 -29.12 15.63 -29.67
C LYS A 284 -28.46 16.37 -28.52
N VAL A 285 -29.08 17.46 -28.07
CA VAL A 285 -28.60 18.21 -26.92
C VAL A 285 -29.64 18.08 -25.82
N THR A 286 -29.29 17.35 -24.76
CA THR A 286 -30.09 17.17 -23.55
C THR A 286 -29.38 17.76 -22.33
N PRO A 287 -29.40 19.09 -22.11
CA PRO A 287 -28.64 19.72 -21.03
C PRO A 287 -28.95 19.16 -19.64
N GLY A 288 -30.15 18.62 -19.43
CA GLY A 288 -30.55 18.03 -18.15
C GLY A 288 -29.98 16.65 -17.84
N HIS A 289 -29.31 15.96 -18.79
CA HIS A 289 -28.96 14.54 -18.64
C HIS A 289 -27.59 14.11 -19.18
N ASP A 290 -26.78 15.03 -19.74
CA ASP A 290 -25.42 14.74 -20.20
C ASP A 290 -24.46 15.94 -19.94
N PRO A 291 -23.22 15.71 -19.46
CA PRO A 291 -22.28 16.80 -19.18
C PRO A 291 -21.82 17.59 -20.40
N ASN A 292 -21.64 16.96 -21.55
CA ASN A 292 -21.26 17.67 -22.78
C ASN A 292 -22.45 18.49 -23.29
N ASP A 293 -23.65 17.90 -23.26
CA ASP A 293 -24.88 18.59 -23.65
C ASP A 293 -25.20 19.77 -22.72
N TRP A 294 -24.87 19.65 -21.44
CA TRP A 294 -24.95 20.77 -20.48
C TRP A 294 -24.06 21.94 -20.89
N GLU A 295 -22.81 21.67 -21.27
CA GLU A 295 -21.89 22.72 -21.74
C GLU A 295 -22.36 23.36 -23.05
N ILE A 296 -22.83 22.57 -24.02
CA ILE A 296 -23.43 23.05 -25.27
C ILE A 296 -24.66 23.92 -24.96
N GLY A 297 -25.55 23.42 -24.10
CA GLY A 297 -26.75 24.12 -23.66
C GLY A 297 -26.44 25.47 -23.03
N GLN A 298 -25.39 25.57 -22.21
CA GLN A 298 -24.94 26.85 -21.67
C GLN A 298 -24.39 27.80 -22.74
N ARG A 299 -23.57 27.31 -23.67
CA ARG A 299 -23.00 28.13 -24.76
C ARG A 299 -24.07 28.71 -25.69
N HIS A 300 -25.16 27.97 -25.90
CA HIS A 300 -26.24 28.33 -26.81
C HIS A 300 -27.53 28.80 -26.12
N ASN A 301 -27.53 28.93 -24.79
CA ASN A 301 -28.68 29.34 -23.99
C ASN A 301 -29.94 28.47 -24.26
N LEU A 302 -29.74 27.15 -24.32
CA LEU A 302 -30.81 26.17 -24.43
C LEU A 302 -31.46 25.93 -23.06
N GLU A 303 -32.75 25.60 -23.08
CA GLU A 303 -33.48 25.26 -21.86
C GLU A 303 -32.93 23.98 -21.21
N VAL A 304 -32.95 23.91 -19.88
CA VAL A 304 -32.54 22.74 -19.11
C VAL A 304 -33.79 22.01 -18.62
N ILE A 305 -34.09 20.86 -19.22
CA ILE A 305 -35.24 20.03 -18.85
C ILE A 305 -34.73 18.76 -18.18
N ILE A 306 -35.19 18.50 -16.95
CA ILE A 306 -34.84 17.30 -16.19
C ILE A 306 -36.02 16.35 -16.25
N ALA A 307 -35.99 15.37 -17.16
CA ALA A 307 -37.04 14.36 -17.32
C ALA A 307 -36.99 13.16 -16.35
N MET A 308 -36.02 13.08 -15.45
CA MET A 308 -35.92 11.98 -14.48
C MET A 308 -35.84 12.52 -13.04
N ASP A 309 -36.46 11.79 -12.11
CA ASP A 309 -36.35 12.05 -10.68
C ASP A 309 -35.04 11.50 -10.08
N ARG A 310 -34.89 11.64 -8.76
CA ARG A 310 -33.71 11.20 -8.01
C ARG A 310 -33.53 9.68 -8.00
N GLN A 311 -34.52 8.90 -8.39
CA GLN A 311 -34.50 7.45 -8.44
C GLN A 311 -34.36 6.94 -9.88
N ALA A 312 -34.05 7.83 -10.83
CA ALA A 312 -34.00 7.54 -12.27
C ALA A 312 -35.35 7.03 -12.82
N ARG A 313 -36.47 7.52 -12.28
CA ARG A 313 -37.80 7.34 -12.86
C ARG A 313 -38.19 8.56 -13.65
N MET A 314 -38.87 8.34 -14.76
CA MET A 314 -39.38 9.41 -15.61
C MET A 314 -40.42 10.26 -14.85
N ASN A 315 -40.28 11.58 -14.88
CA ASN A 315 -41.23 12.51 -14.26
C ASN A 315 -42.22 13.06 -15.31
N ASP A 316 -43.02 14.06 -14.93
CA ASP A 316 -44.07 14.63 -15.78
C ASP A 316 -43.55 15.23 -17.10
N GLU A 317 -42.28 15.64 -17.17
CA GLU A 317 -41.65 16.15 -18.41
C GLU A 317 -41.46 15.04 -19.47
N ALA A 318 -41.54 13.77 -19.08
CA ALA A 318 -41.44 12.64 -19.98
C ALA A 318 -42.75 12.30 -20.70
N GLY A 319 -43.84 13.04 -20.43
CA GLY A 319 -45.14 12.85 -21.07
C GLY A 319 -45.70 11.43 -20.88
N PRO A 320 -45.94 10.65 -21.95
CA PRO A 320 -46.56 9.32 -21.85
C PRO A 320 -45.72 8.29 -21.06
N TYR A 321 -44.44 8.57 -20.81
CA TYR A 321 -43.53 7.67 -20.10
C TYR A 321 -43.44 7.94 -18.60
N THR A 322 -44.23 8.88 -18.07
CA THR A 322 -44.23 9.25 -16.65
C THR A 322 -44.37 8.03 -15.74
N GLY A 323 -43.52 7.92 -14.72
CA GLY A 323 -43.49 6.85 -13.72
C GLY A 323 -42.67 5.60 -14.10
N MET A 324 -42.34 5.44 -15.38
CA MET A 324 -41.47 4.34 -15.86
C MET A 324 -40.04 4.50 -15.33
N THR A 325 -39.31 3.41 -15.18
CA THR A 325 -37.84 3.48 -15.03
C THR A 325 -37.20 3.94 -16.34
N ASP A 326 -35.94 4.39 -16.29
CA ASP A 326 -35.18 4.75 -17.48
C ASP A 326 -35.04 3.59 -18.49
N GLU A 327 -34.89 2.36 -18.01
CA GLU A 327 -34.87 1.14 -18.84
C GLU A 327 -36.24 0.83 -19.48
N GLU A 328 -37.33 0.97 -18.72
CA GLU A 328 -38.71 0.80 -19.23
C GLU A 328 -39.04 1.86 -20.28
N ALA A 329 -38.70 3.12 -19.99
CA ALA A 329 -38.88 4.25 -20.90
C ALA A 329 -38.04 4.10 -22.17
N ARG A 330 -36.78 3.63 -22.06
CA ARG A 330 -35.94 3.30 -23.22
C ARG A 330 -36.64 2.33 -24.16
N ALA A 331 -37.19 1.24 -23.62
CA ALA A 331 -37.87 0.24 -24.43
C ALA A 331 -39.15 0.78 -25.08
N ALA A 332 -39.95 1.53 -24.32
CA ALA A 332 -41.19 2.13 -24.82
C ALA A 332 -40.94 3.20 -25.91
N ILE A 333 -39.98 4.10 -25.69
CA ILE A 333 -39.59 5.13 -26.67
C ILE A 333 -39.10 4.49 -27.97
N LEU A 334 -38.27 3.44 -27.88
CA LEU A 334 -37.77 2.76 -29.08
C LEU A 334 -38.90 2.12 -29.89
N HIS A 335 -39.87 1.52 -29.21
CA HIS A 335 -41.07 0.96 -29.85
C HIS A 335 -41.87 2.06 -30.57
N ASP A 336 -42.13 3.18 -29.89
CA ASP A 336 -42.92 4.28 -30.47
C ASP A 336 -42.18 4.96 -31.64
N LEU A 337 -40.85 5.10 -31.56
CA LEU A 337 -40.04 5.58 -32.68
C LEU A 337 -40.09 4.66 -33.90
N GLU A 338 -40.15 3.34 -33.70
CA GLU A 338 -40.27 2.37 -34.78
C GLU A 338 -41.69 2.41 -35.39
N ASP A 339 -42.72 2.41 -34.55
CA ASP A 339 -44.12 2.46 -34.96
C ASP A 339 -44.47 3.75 -35.72
N GLU A 340 -43.92 4.89 -35.31
CA GLU A 340 -44.10 6.19 -35.97
C GLU A 340 -43.12 6.41 -37.14
N GLY A 341 -42.18 5.49 -37.38
CA GLY A 341 -41.25 5.54 -38.51
C GLY A 341 -40.11 6.55 -38.38
N PHE A 342 -39.81 6.99 -37.15
CA PHE A 342 -38.71 7.90 -36.83
C PHE A 342 -37.39 7.17 -36.55
N LEU A 343 -37.41 5.89 -36.22
CA LEU A 343 -36.20 5.08 -36.10
C LEU A 343 -35.61 4.77 -37.48
N ASP A 344 -34.40 5.24 -37.75
CA ASP A 344 -33.73 5.06 -39.05
C ASP A 344 -33.04 3.69 -39.14
N HIS A 345 -32.12 3.42 -38.22
CA HIS A 345 -31.46 2.11 -38.03
C HIS A 345 -30.75 2.06 -36.67
N ILE A 346 -30.22 0.89 -36.32
CA ILE A 346 -29.49 0.62 -35.07
C ILE A 346 -28.15 -0.01 -35.40
N GLU A 347 -27.09 0.44 -34.73
CA GLU A 347 -25.75 -0.15 -34.81
C GLU A 347 -25.30 -0.68 -33.46
N GLU A 348 -24.49 -1.74 -33.46
CA GLU A 348 -23.81 -2.20 -32.25
C GLU A 348 -22.68 -1.23 -31.90
N TYR A 349 -22.57 -0.84 -30.62
CA TYR A 349 -21.64 0.19 -30.19
C TYR A 349 -21.15 -0.05 -28.76
N THR A 350 -19.84 0.02 -28.55
CA THR A 350 -19.25 -0.06 -27.21
C THR A 350 -18.81 1.32 -26.76
N HIS A 351 -19.20 1.72 -25.54
CA HIS A 351 -18.77 2.98 -24.96
C HIS A 351 -18.55 2.86 -23.46
N SER A 352 -17.82 3.84 -22.92
CA SER A 352 -17.50 3.91 -21.49
C SER A 352 -18.63 4.58 -20.72
N VAL A 353 -19.19 3.86 -19.74
CA VAL A 353 -20.31 4.31 -18.90
C VAL A 353 -19.84 4.50 -17.46
N GLY A 354 -20.22 5.63 -16.86
CA GLY A 354 -19.92 5.93 -15.47
C GLY A 354 -20.80 5.13 -14.50
N HIS A 355 -20.16 4.43 -13.56
CA HIS A 355 -20.80 3.66 -12.51
C HIS A 355 -20.37 4.17 -11.13
N CYS A 356 -21.26 4.08 -10.15
CA CYS A 356 -20.92 4.38 -8.76
C CYS A 356 -19.80 3.44 -8.28
N SER A 357 -18.68 3.98 -7.83
CA SER A 357 -17.55 3.17 -7.34
C SER A 357 -17.92 2.27 -6.14
N ARG A 358 -19.02 2.57 -5.43
CA ARG A 358 -19.47 1.82 -4.23
C ARG A 358 -20.55 0.79 -4.54
N CYS A 359 -21.66 1.18 -5.13
CA CYS A 359 -22.80 0.29 -5.38
C CYS A 359 -22.84 -0.30 -6.79
N LYS A 360 -21.98 0.18 -7.70
CA LYS A 360 -21.87 -0.28 -9.09
C LYS A 360 -23.10 -0.01 -9.97
N SER A 361 -24.08 0.77 -9.51
CA SER A 361 -25.18 1.24 -10.34
C SER A 361 -24.68 2.26 -11.36
N VAL A 362 -25.29 2.28 -12.55
CA VAL A 362 -25.08 3.33 -13.56
C VAL A 362 -25.45 4.68 -12.97
N LEU A 363 -24.61 5.69 -13.21
CA LEU A 363 -24.84 7.05 -12.74
C LEU A 363 -25.71 7.82 -13.72
N GLN A 364 -26.51 8.73 -13.17
CA GLN A 364 -27.28 9.70 -13.94
C GLN A 364 -26.60 11.05 -13.83
N PRO A 365 -26.14 11.65 -14.94
CA PRO A 365 -25.77 13.05 -14.95
C PRO A 365 -27.05 13.87 -14.78
N ILE A 366 -27.16 14.65 -13.70
CA ILE A 366 -28.30 15.57 -13.52
C ILE A 366 -27.82 16.93 -13.01
N PRO A 367 -28.43 18.05 -13.44
CA PRO A 367 -28.23 19.34 -12.81
C PRO A 367 -28.75 19.33 -11.38
N SER A 368 -27.91 19.71 -10.43
CA SER A 368 -28.30 19.83 -9.03
C SER A 368 -27.64 21.02 -8.38
N GLU A 369 -28.40 21.71 -7.52
CA GLU A 369 -27.85 22.77 -6.68
C GLU A 369 -27.08 22.13 -5.52
N GLN A 370 -25.78 22.37 -5.47
CA GLN A 370 -24.86 21.75 -4.51
C GLN A 370 -23.89 22.80 -3.93
N TRP A 371 -23.19 22.43 -2.87
CA TRP A 371 -22.09 23.20 -2.30
C TRP A 371 -20.77 22.81 -2.98
N TRP A 372 -20.00 23.82 -3.38
CA TRP A 372 -18.76 23.67 -4.11
C TRP A 372 -17.63 24.45 -3.44
N ILE A 373 -16.39 23.97 -3.60
CA ILE A 373 -15.18 24.76 -3.38
C ILE A 373 -14.60 25.16 -4.73
N ASP A 374 -14.49 26.47 -4.98
CA ASP A 374 -13.64 27.00 -6.03
C ASP A 374 -12.19 26.94 -5.58
N VAL A 375 -11.47 25.92 -6.07
CA VAL A 375 -10.08 25.65 -5.68
C VAL A 375 -9.07 26.57 -6.38
N ARG A 376 -9.52 27.34 -7.38
CA ARG A 376 -8.68 28.24 -8.19
C ARG A 376 -8.87 29.70 -7.83
N ARG A 377 -10.01 30.06 -7.22
CA ARG A 377 -10.27 31.41 -6.72
C ARG A 377 -9.19 31.85 -5.76
N GLU A 378 -8.74 33.08 -5.97
CA GLU A 378 -7.81 33.72 -5.05
C GLU A 378 -8.55 34.21 -3.79
N TYR A 379 -8.03 33.84 -2.63
CA TYR A 379 -8.51 34.30 -1.31
C TYR A 379 -7.59 35.36 -0.70
N GLU A 380 -6.34 35.38 -1.15
CA GLU A 380 -5.36 36.44 -0.94
C GLU A 380 -4.66 36.68 -2.30
N PRO A 381 -4.13 37.88 -2.59
CA PRO A 381 -3.50 38.15 -3.88
C PRO A 381 -2.42 37.11 -4.24
N GLY A 382 -2.63 36.40 -5.35
CA GLY A 382 -1.74 35.34 -5.84
C GLY A 382 -1.79 34.02 -5.06
N ARG A 383 -2.77 33.82 -4.18
CA ARG A 383 -2.96 32.57 -3.42
C ARG A 383 -4.34 31.97 -3.67
N SER A 384 -4.35 30.78 -4.26
CA SER A 384 -5.50 29.88 -4.37
C SER A 384 -5.16 28.53 -3.74
N LEU A 385 -6.17 27.71 -3.43
CA LEU A 385 -5.95 26.41 -2.79
C LEU A 385 -5.07 25.51 -3.66
N ALA A 386 -5.44 25.34 -4.94
CA ALA A 386 -4.68 24.50 -5.88
C ALA A 386 -3.31 25.12 -6.22
N GLY A 387 -3.24 26.44 -6.37
CA GLY A 387 -2.00 27.15 -6.70
C GLY A 387 -0.93 27.01 -5.62
N GLU A 388 -1.32 27.21 -4.35
CA GLU A 388 -0.39 27.11 -3.22
C GLU A 388 0.06 25.65 -2.98
N ALA A 389 -0.85 24.68 -3.16
CA ALA A 389 -0.52 23.27 -3.06
C ALA A 389 0.49 22.83 -4.14
N ALA A 390 0.30 23.25 -5.39
CA ALA A 390 1.26 23.00 -6.46
C ALA A 390 2.60 23.69 -6.21
N LYS A 391 2.56 24.94 -5.73
CA LYS A 391 3.75 25.73 -5.41
C LYS A 391 4.59 25.09 -4.30
N ALA A 392 3.96 24.58 -3.23
CA ALA A 392 4.66 23.92 -2.13
C ALA A 392 5.50 22.71 -2.58
N VAL A 393 5.02 21.95 -3.56
CA VAL A 393 5.79 20.84 -4.16
C VAL A 393 6.87 21.37 -5.11
N ARG A 394 6.54 22.32 -6.00
CA ARG A 394 7.52 22.90 -6.95
C ARG A 394 8.72 23.55 -6.26
N GLU A 395 8.51 24.18 -5.11
CA GLU A 395 9.55 24.84 -4.32
C GLU A 395 10.32 23.87 -3.40
N GLY A 396 9.93 22.58 -3.36
CA GLY A 396 10.56 21.58 -2.50
C GLY A 396 10.22 21.72 -1.01
N ARG A 397 9.23 22.54 -0.64
CA ARG A 397 8.71 22.62 0.74
C ARG A 397 8.04 21.32 1.17
N ILE A 398 7.46 20.61 0.19
CA ILE A 398 6.95 19.24 0.31
C ILE A 398 7.70 18.37 -0.69
N ARG A 399 8.44 17.38 -0.20
CA ARG A 399 9.13 16.38 -1.03
C ARG A 399 8.24 15.18 -1.27
N ILE A 400 8.11 14.72 -2.53
CA ILE A 400 7.36 13.50 -2.86
C ILE A 400 8.34 12.36 -3.16
N VAL A 401 8.14 11.22 -2.52
CA VAL A 401 8.95 10.01 -2.71
C VAL A 401 8.06 8.84 -3.14
N PRO A 402 8.36 8.14 -4.24
CA PRO A 402 9.39 8.47 -5.23
C PRO A 402 9.07 9.69 -6.08
N GLN A 403 10.11 10.39 -6.55
CA GLN A 403 10.02 11.66 -7.29
C GLN A 403 9.10 11.61 -8.52
N ARG A 404 8.95 10.45 -9.17
CA ARG A 404 8.07 10.29 -10.35
C ARG A 404 6.61 10.70 -10.11
N PHE A 405 6.12 10.61 -8.86
CA PHE A 405 4.76 11.01 -8.51
C PHE A 405 4.56 12.53 -8.46
N GLU A 406 5.64 13.33 -8.40
CA GLU A 406 5.55 14.80 -8.46
C GLU A 406 4.83 15.27 -9.72
N LYS A 407 5.20 14.72 -10.88
CA LYS A 407 4.56 15.07 -12.15
C LYS A 407 3.07 14.73 -12.15
N VAL A 408 2.69 13.61 -11.54
CA VAL A 408 1.30 13.17 -11.48
C VAL A 408 0.49 14.08 -10.57
N TYR A 409 1.04 14.42 -9.39
CA TYR A 409 0.44 15.37 -8.45
C TYR A 409 0.27 16.76 -9.07
N LEU A 410 1.33 17.31 -9.68
CA LEU A 410 1.32 18.65 -10.26
C LEU A 410 0.36 18.74 -11.45
N ASN A 411 0.36 17.74 -12.34
CA ASN A 411 -0.58 17.71 -13.46
C ASN A 411 -2.04 17.71 -12.97
N TRP A 412 -2.32 17.03 -11.87
CA TRP A 412 -3.66 17.04 -11.30
C TRP A 412 -4.01 18.39 -10.66
N MET A 413 -3.09 18.99 -9.89
CA MET A 413 -3.26 20.33 -9.32
C MET A 413 -3.48 21.41 -10.39
N ASP A 414 -2.79 21.31 -11.53
CA ASP A 414 -2.92 22.29 -12.61
C ASP A 414 -4.26 22.18 -13.36
N ASN A 415 -4.92 21.01 -13.32
CA ASN A 415 -6.14 20.71 -14.06
C ASN A 415 -7.38 20.48 -13.19
N ILE A 416 -7.24 20.59 -11.86
CA ILE A 416 -8.35 20.36 -10.93
C ILE A 416 -9.49 21.35 -11.16
N ARG A 417 -10.72 20.84 -11.16
CA ARG A 417 -11.99 21.59 -11.22
C ARG A 417 -12.55 21.82 -9.81
N ASP A 418 -13.56 22.68 -9.71
CA ASP A 418 -14.24 22.93 -8.44
C ASP A 418 -14.77 21.63 -7.84
N TRP A 419 -14.64 21.52 -6.52
CA TRP A 419 -14.95 20.28 -5.82
C TRP A 419 -16.35 20.36 -5.20
N CYS A 420 -17.24 19.45 -5.61
CA CYS A 420 -18.54 19.25 -4.98
C CYS A 420 -18.36 18.66 -3.58
N ILE A 421 -18.71 19.42 -2.54
CA ILE A 421 -18.49 19.06 -1.14
C ILE A 421 -19.75 18.63 -0.40
N SER A 422 -20.94 18.87 -0.92
CA SER A 422 -22.19 18.37 -0.32
C SER A 422 -22.50 16.94 -0.74
N ARG A 423 -23.17 16.20 0.15
CA ARG A 423 -23.65 14.83 -0.03
C ARG A 423 -25.01 14.69 0.65
N GLN A 424 -25.95 14.03 -0.04
CA GLN A 424 -27.31 13.78 0.46
C GLN A 424 -27.35 12.49 1.31
N LEU A 425 -26.36 12.35 2.19
CA LEU A 425 -26.19 11.22 3.08
C LEU A 425 -26.69 11.56 4.48
N TRP A 426 -26.92 10.55 5.30
CA TRP A 426 -27.33 10.75 6.70
C TRP A 426 -26.16 10.63 7.67
N TRP A 427 -25.07 9.99 7.24
CA TRP A 427 -23.84 9.81 8.01
C TRP A 427 -22.72 10.72 7.50
N GLY A 428 -22.23 11.62 8.36
CA GLY A 428 -21.15 12.56 8.05
C GLY A 428 -21.29 13.87 8.81
N HIS A 429 -20.41 14.84 8.51
CA HIS A 429 -20.47 16.18 9.10
C HIS A 429 -21.59 16.99 8.45
N GLN A 430 -22.64 17.31 9.20
CA GLN A 430 -23.72 18.13 8.68
C GLN A 430 -23.23 19.56 8.37
N ILE A 431 -23.63 20.10 7.22
CA ILE A 431 -23.16 21.41 6.74
C ILE A 431 -23.58 22.52 7.73
N PRO A 432 -22.66 23.42 8.16
CA PRO A 432 -22.96 24.44 9.15
C PRO A 432 -23.64 25.66 8.52
N VAL A 433 -24.82 25.43 7.96
CA VAL A 433 -25.67 26.44 7.34
C VAL A 433 -27.09 26.29 7.87
N TRP A 434 -27.74 27.39 8.24
CA TRP A 434 -29.12 27.42 8.74
C TRP A 434 -29.99 28.33 7.90
N TYR A 435 -31.21 27.87 7.64
CA TYR A 435 -32.25 28.60 6.91
C TYR A 435 -33.38 28.97 7.87
N CYS A 436 -33.87 30.21 7.79
CA CYS A 436 -35.11 30.61 8.44
C CYS A 436 -36.30 30.52 7.48
N PRO A 437 -37.56 30.67 7.95
CA PRO A 437 -38.75 30.58 7.11
C PRO A 437 -38.82 31.67 6.03
N ASP A 438 -38.15 32.80 6.24
CA ASP A 438 -38.06 33.91 5.29
C ASP A 438 -36.99 33.67 4.20
N GLY A 439 -36.31 32.53 4.22
CA GLY A 439 -35.28 32.16 3.24
C GLY A 439 -33.89 32.72 3.52
N HIS A 440 -33.68 33.46 4.62
CA HIS A 440 -32.36 33.95 5.00
C HIS A 440 -31.43 32.79 5.37
N MET A 441 -30.18 32.88 4.91
CA MET A 441 -29.12 31.90 5.19
C MET A 441 -28.15 32.42 6.25
N THR A 442 -27.83 31.60 7.25
CA THR A 442 -26.85 31.89 8.31
C THR A 442 -25.76 30.83 8.28
N VAL A 443 -24.48 31.24 8.18
CA VAL A 443 -23.32 30.34 8.10
C VAL A 443 -22.38 30.60 9.27
N VAL A 444 -22.33 29.67 10.24
CA VAL A 444 -21.68 29.89 11.54
C VAL A 444 -21.07 28.61 12.14
N VAL A 445 -19.99 28.76 12.90
CA VAL A 445 -19.29 27.63 13.53
C VAL A 445 -20.06 27.05 14.70
N GLU A 446 -20.73 27.89 15.49
CA GLU A 446 -21.55 27.48 16.63
C GLU A 446 -23.03 27.56 16.23
N ASP A 447 -23.86 26.66 16.75
CA ASP A 447 -25.29 26.62 16.40
C ASP A 447 -25.98 27.94 16.77
N PRO A 448 -26.63 28.62 15.81
CA PRO A 448 -27.29 29.89 16.08
C PRO A 448 -28.61 29.69 16.82
N GLY A 449 -28.86 30.51 17.85
CA GLY A 449 -30.15 30.54 18.55
C GLY A 449 -31.26 31.28 17.78
N ALA A 450 -30.91 32.13 16.82
CA ALA A 450 -31.84 32.91 16.00
C ALA A 450 -31.19 33.34 14.68
N CYS A 451 -32.01 33.60 13.65
CA CYS A 451 -31.57 34.12 12.37
C CYS A 451 -30.89 35.48 12.56
N ALA A 452 -29.69 35.65 12.01
CA ALA A 452 -28.93 36.90 12.12
C ALA A 452 -29.60 38.10 11.42
N GLN A 453 -30.54 37.83 10.50
CA GLN A 453 -31.21 38.88 9.69
C GLN A 453 -32.61 39.22 10.20
N CYS A 454 -33.49 38.23 10.42
CA CYS A 454 -34.87 38.47 10.85
C CYS A 454 -35.15 38.13 12.33
N GLY A 455 -34.20 37.58 13.08
CA GLY A 455 -34.38 37.21 14.49
C GLY A 455 -35.26 35.99 14.73
N SER A 456 -35.74 35.30 13.69
CA SER A 456 -36.53 34.07 13.84
C SER A 456 -35.72 32.97 14.53
N THR A 457 -36.32 32.32 15.54
CA THR A 457 -35.76 31.14 16.22
C THR A 457 -36.11 29.83 15.51
N ALA A 458 -36.98 29.88 14.49
CA ALA A 458 -37.36 28.71 13.70
C ALA A 458 -36.31 28.44 12.62
N LEU A 459 -35.14 27.97 13.04
CA LEU A 459 -34.03 27.65 12.14
C LEU A 459 -34.04 26.16 11.79
N ARG A 460 -33.78 25.88 10.51
CA ARG A 460 -33.51 24.52 10.01
C ARG A 460 -32.09 24.49 9.47
N GLN A 461 -31.27 23.56 9.97
CA GLN A 461 -29.93 23.33 9.43
C GLN A 461 -30.03 22.70 8.04
N ASP A 462 -29.07 22.97 7.17
CA ASP A 462 -28.88 22.23 5.93
C ASP A 462 -28.80 20.72 6.22
N GLU A 463 -29.55 19.93 5.47
CA GLU A 463 -29.68 18.50 5.72
C GLU A 463 -28.53 17.71 5.11
N ASP A 464 -27.82 18.31 4.15
CA ASP A 464 -26.66 17.73 3.52
C ASP A 464 -25.51 17.58 4.52
N VAL A 465 -24.71 16.54 4.28
CA VAL A 465 -23.44 16.34 4.97
C VAL A 465 -22.28 16.65 4.02
N LEU A 466 -21.12 16.90 4.59
CA LEU A 466 -19.90 17.10 3.83
C LEU A 466 -19.34 15.77 3.32
N ASP A 467 -18.69 15.84 2.15
CA ASP A 467 -17.80 14.82 1.63
C ASP A 467 -16.80 14.39 2.71
N THR A 468 -16.60 13.09 2.87
CA THR A 468 -15.63 12.53 3.82
C THR A 468 -14.24 13.13 3.61
N TRP A 469 -13.82 13.32 2.36
CA TRP A 469 -12.51 13.90 2.06
C TRP A 469 -12.35 15.35 2.54
N PHE A 470 -13.46 16.05 2.84
CA PHE A 470 -13.43 17.36 3.48
C PHE A 470 -12.90 17.27 4.91
N SER A 471 -13.36 16.31 5.70
CA SER A 471 -12.87 16.15 7.08
C SER A 471 -11.53 15.46 7.13
N SER A 472 -11.31 14.38 6.36
CA SER A 472 -10.03 13.67 6.34
C SER A 472 -8.90 14.56 5.83
N GLY A 473 -9.19 15.51 4.95
CA GLY A 473 -8.22 16.54 4.50
C GLY A 473 -7.74 17.49 5.60
N LEU A 474 -8.30 17.44 6.81
CA LEU A 474 -7.89 18.29 7.93
C LEU A 474 -6.99 17.56 8.95
N ALA A 475 -6.79 16.25 8.79
CA ALA A 475 -6.07 15.41 9.75
C ALA A 475 -4.73 16.01 10.26
N PRO A 476 -3.85 16.57 9.41
CA PRO A 476 -2.55 17.12 9.84
C PRO A 476 -2.59 18.13 10.98
N HIS A 477 -3.65 18.91 11.10
CA HIS A 477 -3.79 19.96 12.11
C HIS A 477 -5.01 19.75 13.00
N ALA A 478 -6.11 19.22 12.48
CA ALA A 478 -7.33 18.97 13.27
C ALA A 478 -7.11 17.90 14.34
N ASP A 479 -6.40 16.82 14.01
CA ASP A 479 -6.16 15.70 14.93
C ASP A 479 -5.21 16.10 16.06
N LEU A 480 -4.40 17.14 15.84
CA LEU A 480 -3.55 17.76 16.86
C LEU A 480 -4.29 18.84 17.68
N GLY A 481 -5.54 19.16 17.35
CA GLY A 481 -6.41 20.04 18.14
C GLY A 481 -6.68 21.42 17.52
N TRP A 482 -6.29 21.69 16.28
CA TRP A 482 -6.78 22.85 15.54
C TRP A 482 -8.32 22.76 15.41
N PRO A 483 -9.10 23.86 15.56
CA PRO A 483 -8.71 25.27 15.54
C PRO A 483 -8.33 25.84 16.92
N GLY A 484 -8.20 24.99 17.94
CA GLY A 484 -7.61 25.40 19.21
C GLY A 484 -6.09 25.61 19.09
N ASP A 485 -5.52 26.26 20.10
CA ASP A 485 -4.08 26.41 20.29
C ASP A 485 -3.61 25.42 21.35
N THR A 486 -3.46 24.14 20.96
CA THR A 486 -3.06 23.05 21.85
C THR A 486 -1.54 22.91 21.90
N GLU A 487 -1.04 22.29 22.97
CA GLU A 487 0.39 21.97 23.09
C GLU A 487 0.84 20.98 21.99
N ASP A 488 0.02 19.97 21.71
CA ASP A 488 0.28 18.99 20.66
C ASP A 488 0.35 19.65 19.26
N LEU A 489 -0.57 20.59 18.93
CA LEU A 489 -0.51 21.33 17.66
C LEU A 489 0.78 22.13 17.55
N ARG A 490 1.17 22.88 18.59
CA ARG A 490 2.38 23.71 18.52
C ARG A 490 3.67 22.90 18.42
N TYR A 491 3.70 21.71 19.01
CA TYR A 491 4.92 20.91 19.08
C TYR A 491 5.03 19.93 17.90
N PHE A 492 3.96 19.21 17.56
CA PHE A 492 3.98 18.12 16.58
C PHE A 492 3.61 18.53 15.15
N TYR A 493 3.20 19.78 14.92
CA TYR A 493 2.96 20.35 13.58
C TYR A 493 4.10 21.31 13.16
N PRO A 494 4.51 21.33 11.88
CA PRO A 494 4.09 20.43 10.80
C PRO A 494 4.66 19.02 11.02
N THR A 495 4.00 18.00 10.46
CA THR A 495 4.51 16.63 10.63
C THR A 495 5.79 16.41 9.81
N GLY A 496 6.55 15.38 10.17
CA GLY A 496 7.79 15.04 9.46
C GLY A 496 7.45 14.43 8.11
N ASP A 497 6.89 13.22 8.18
CA ASP A 497 6.55 12.42 7.01
C ASP A 497 5.06 12.07 7.00
N MET A 498 4.58 11.71 5.82
CA MET A 498 3.24 11.19 5.58
C MET A 498 3.30 10.04 4.58
N GLN A 499 2.90 8.84 4.97
CA GLN A 499 2.90 7.69 4.06
C GLN A 499 1.47 7.31 3.65
N MET A 500 1.29 6.88 2.41
CA MET A 500 0.01 6.37 1.90
C MET A 500 0.16 5.63 0.57
N GLY A 501 -0.86 4.87 0.19
CA GLY A 501 -0.97 4.30 -1.15
C GLY A 501 -1.10 5.40 -2.20
N TYR A 502 -0.48 5.24 -3.37
CA TYR A 502 -0.60 6.23 -4.46
C TYR A 502 -2.04 6.43 -4.95
N ASP A 503 -2.95 5.49 -4.65
CA ASP A 503 -4.35 5.52 -5.07
C ASP A 503 -5.18 6.59 -4.34
N ILE A 504 -4.71 7.09 -3.19
CA ILE A 504 -5.37 8.19 -2.46
C ILE A 504 -4.63 9.53 -2.56
N MET A 505 -3.66 9.65 -3.47
CA MET A 505 -2.92 10.89 -3.72
C MET A 505 -3.84 12.09 -4.01
N PHE A 506 -4.85 11.90 -4.84
CA PHE A 506 -5.78 12.98 -5.24
C PHE A 506 -6.87 13.21 -4.20
N PHE A 507 -7.41 12.13 -3.64
CA PHE A 507 -8.48 12.17 -2.65
C PHE A 507 -8.04 12.78 -1.34
N TRP A 508 -6.80 12.52 -0.91
CA TRP A 508 -6.39 12.80 0.45
C TRP A 508 -5.13 13.65 0.55
N CYS A 509 -3.98 13.22 -0.01
CA CYS A 509 -2.74 14.00 0.05
C CYS A 509 -2.96 15.44 -0.42
N ALA A 510 -3.55 15.61 -1.58
CA ALA A 510 -3.80 16.95 -2.10
C ALA A 510 -4.81 17.76 -1.28
N ARG A 511 -5.84 17.13 -0.69
CA ARG A 511 -6.79 17.81 0.20
C ARG A 511 -6.12 18.28 1.48
N MET A 512 -5.27 17.44 2.07
CA MET A 512 -4.43 17.80 3.23
C MET A 512 -3.52 19.00 2.93
N VAL A 513 -2.84 18.99 1.79
CA VAL A 513 -1.97 20.11 1.40
C VAL A 513 -2.77 21.40 1.23
N MET A 514 -3.88 21.38 0.49
CA MET A 514 -4.71 22.57 0.27
C MET A 514 -5.24 23.16 1.59
N PHE A 515 -5.80 22.33 2.47
CA PHE A 515 -6.42 22.82 3.70
C PHE A 515 -5.40 23.21 4.77
N ALA A 516 -4.28 22.51 4.90
CA ALA A 516 -3.22 22.92 5.83
C ALA A 516 -2.61 24.26 5.41
N LEU A 517 -2.24 24.43 4.13
CA LEU A 517 -1.71 25.69 3.62
C LEU A 517 -2.70 26.85 3.82
N TYR A 518 -4.01 26.59 3.71
CA TYR A 518 -5.03 27.59 3.99
C TYR A 518 -5.16 27.87 5.50
N ASN A 519 -5.44 26.86 6.32
CA ASN A 519 -5.76 27.04 7.75
C ASN A 519 -4.55 27.46 8.59
N MET A 520 -3.35 27.02 8.21
CA MET A 520 -2.10 27.21 8.96
C MET A 520 -1.21 28.31 8.36
N ARG A 521 -1.70 29.07 7.37
CA ARG A 521 -0.98 30.18 6.70
C ARG A 521 -0.34 31.21 7.63
N HIS A 522 -0.93 31.41 8.82
CA HIS A 522 -0.44 32.33 9.82
C HIS A 522 0.93 31.93 10.41
N LEU A 523 1.35 30.67 10.25
CA LEU A 523 2.67 30.18 10.66
C LEU A 523 3.79 30.52 9.65
N GLY A 524 3.43 31.04 8.48
CA GLY A 524 4.34 31.41 7.41
C GLY A 524 4.80 30.24 6.53
N PRO A 525 5.41 30.52 5.37
CA PRO A 525 5.71 29.53 4.32
C PRO A 525 6.53 28.32 4.77
N GLU A 526 7.38 28.53 5.77
CA GLU A 526 8.23 27.50 6.34
C GLU A 526 7.42 26.50 7.17
N ASN A 527 6.30 26.86 7.79
CA ASN A 527 5.60 26.02 8.77
C ASN A 527 4.12 25.77 8.44
N GLU A 528 3.56 26.37 7.39
CA GLU A 528 2.16 26.16 6.97
C GLU A 528 1.90 24.84 6.21
N VAL A 529 2.94 24.08 5.85
CA VAL A 529 2.79 22.79 5.15
C VAL A 529 2.32 21.69 6.12
N PRO A 530 1.49 20.72 5.69
CA PRO A 530 1.03 19.67 6.60
C PRO A 530 2.15 18.69 7.02
N PHE A 531 3.06 18.40 6.09
CA PHE A 531 4.17 17.44 6.22
C PHE A 531 5.34 17.90 5.36
N ARG A 532 6.57 17.45 5.68
CA ARG A 532 7.78 17.75 4.88
C ARG A 532 8.00 16.75 3.76
N THR A 533 7.72 15.48 3.99
CA THR A 533 7.83 14.42 2.97
C THR A 533 6.53 13.63 2.84
N VAL A 534 6.14 13.29 1.61
CA VAL A 534 5.09 12.31 1.33
C VAL A 534 5.71 11.06 0.71
N LEU A 535 5.42 9.90 1.30
CA LEU A 535 5.87 8.59 0.85
C LEU A 535 4.70 7.86 0.19
N PHE A 536 4.74 7.72 -1.13
CA PHE A 536 3.77 6.91 -1.86
C PHE A 536 4.29 5.49 -2.00
N HIS A 537 3.64 4.55 -1.32
CA HIS A 537 3.87 3.12 -1.51
C HIS A 537 2.96 2.54 -2.60
N GLY A 538 3.35 1.39 -3.15
CA GLY A 538 2.48 0.63 -4.04
C GLY A 538 1.44 -0.19 -3.28
N LEU A 539 0.57 -0.86 -4.02
CA LEU A 539 -0.53 -1.65 -3.49
C LEU A 539 -0.13 -3.12 -3.37
N ILE A 540 -0.69 -3.80 -2.35
CA ILE A 540 -0.69 -5.25 -2.31
C ILE A 540 -1.78 -5.76 -3.26
N ARG A 541 -1.35 -6.60 -4.20
CA ARG A 541 -2.19 -7.25 -5.20
C ARG A 541 -2.39 -8.72 -4.86
N ASP A 542 -3.54 -9.24 -5.29
CA ASP A 542 -3.86 -10.66 -5.12
C ASP A 542 -3.05 -11.58 -6.04
N ALA A 543 -3.33 -12.88 -5.97
CA ALA A 543 -2.67 -13.88 -6.79
C ALA A 543 -2.88 -13.70 -8.32
N ASN A 544 -3.88 -12.93 -8.74
CA ASN A 544 -4.15 -12.63 -10.14
C ASN A 544 -3.63 -11.25 -10.55
N ASN A 545 -2.83 -10.60 -9.70
CA ASN A 545 -2.31 -9.25 -9.88
C ASN A 545 -3.41 -8.16 -9.89
N GLU A 546 -4.55 -8.45 -9.28
CA GLU A 546 -5.64 -7.49 -9.13
C GLU A 546 -5.51 -6.69 -7.83
N LYS A 547 -6.05 -5.47 -7.83
CA LYS A 547 -6.13 -4.64 -6.62
C LYS A 547 -7.03 -5.35 -5.60
N MET A 548 -6.53 -5.50 -4.37
CA MET A 548 -7.35 -5.99 -3.25
C MET A 548 -8.36 -4.93 -2.84
N THR A 549 -9.66 -5.27 -2.90
CA THR A 549 -10.73 -4.37 -2.48
C THR A 549 -11.87 -5.16 -1.84
N LYS A 550 -12.51 -4.61 -0.80
CA LYS A 550 -13.65 -5.27 -0.13
C LYS A 550 -14.78 -5.57 -1.13
N SER A 551 -15.02 -4.68 -2.09
CA SER A 551 -16.03 -4.86 -3.15
C SER A 551 -15.78 -6.04 -4.07
N ARG A 552 -14.51 -6.43 -4.29
CA ARG A 552 -14.15 -7.60 -5.11
C ARG A 552 -14.13 -8.91 -4.31
N GLY A 553 -14.23 -8.84 -2.99
CA GLY A 553 -14.16 -10.02 -2.12
C GLY A 553 -12.81 -10.73 -2.10
N ASN A 554 -11.76 -10.10 -2.64
CA ASN A 554 -10.39 -10.64 -2.73
C ASN A 554 -9.46 -10.08 -1.63
N VAL A 555 -10.02 -9.46 -0.59
CA VAL A 555 -9.25 -8.98 0.57
C VAL A 555 -8.90 -10.13 1.50
N VAL A 556 -7.70 -10.09 2.04
CA VAL A 556 -7.23 -11.02 3.08
C VAL A 556 -6.95 -10.21 4.34
N ASP A 557 -7.49 -10.66 5.47
CA ASP A 557 -7.18 -10.09 6.79
C ASP A 557 -5.69 -10.33 7.08
N PRO A 558 -4.89 -9.27 7.38
CA PRO A 558 -3.47 -9.42 7.68
C PRO A 558 -3.22 -10.33 8.90
N LEU A 559 -4.18 -10.45 9.82
CA LEU A 559 -4.07 -11.36 10.95
C LEU A 559 -4.12 -12.84 10.56
N VAL A 560 -4.68 -13.19 9.39
CA VAL A 560 -4.63 -14.59 8.90
C VAL A 560 -3.19 -14.95 8.56
N ALA A 561 -2.48 -14.07 7.84
CA ALA A 561 -1.07 -14.27 7.53
C ALA A 561 -0.20 -14.21 8.81
N ALA A 562 -0.45 -13.24 9.69
CA ALA A 562 0.28 -13.12 10.96
C ALA A 562 0.05 -14.32 11.88
N ALA A 563 -1.16 -14.88 11.94
CA ALA A 563 -1.43 -16.09 12.74
C ALA A 563 -0.71 -17.33 12.18
N GLN A 564 -0.57 -17.42 10.85
CA GLN A 564 0.09 -18.55 10.19
C GLN A 564 1.62 -18.49 10.26
N TYR A 565 2.22 -17.30 10.12
CA TYR A 565 3.66 -17.13 9.97
C TYR A 565 4.33 -16.34 11.10
N GLY A 566 3.57 -15.60 11.91
CA GLY A 566 4.03 -14.58 12.86
C GLY A 566 3.90 -13.16 12.28
N ALA A 567 3.60 -12.18 13.13
CA ALA A 567 3.53 -10.77 12.76
C ALA A 567 4.88 -10.25 12.24
N ASP A 568 6.00 -10.65 12.85
CA ASP A 568 7.33 -10.25 12.36
C ASP A 568 7.64 -10.80 10.97
N ALA A 569 7.25 -12.05 10.69
CA ALA A 569 7.44 -12.65 9.37
C ALA A 569 6.60 -11.92 8.31
N PHE A 570 5.35 -11.59 8.66
CA PHE A 570 4.49 -10.77 7.80
C PHE A 570 5.11 -9.41 7.50
N ARG A 571 5.52 -8.65 8.53
CA ARG A 571 6.15 -7.34 8.39
C ARG A 571 7.41 -7.38 7.54
N PHE A 572 8.30 -8.32 7.83
CA PHE A 572 9.54 -8.48 7.07
C PHE A 572 9.26 -8.77 5.59
N ALA A 573 8.33 -9.68 5.30
CA ALA A 573 7.98 -10.05 3.93
C ALA A 573 7.36 -8.89 3.13
N VAL A 574 6.47 -8.09 3.73
CA VAL A 574 5.84 -6.97 3.02
C VAL A 574 6.78 -5.78 2.87
N LEU A 575 7.67 -5.53 3.84
CA LEU A 575 8.66 -4.45 3.79
C LEU A 575 9.79 -4.73 2.79
N THR A 576 10.27 -5.97 2.72
CA THR A 576 11.31 -6.38 1.75
C THR A 576 10.72 -6.78 0.38
N GLY A 577 9.39 -6.74 0.28
CA GLY A 577 8.60 -7.20 -0.86
C GLY A 577 8.89 -6.45 -2.15
N ALA A 578 8.81 -5.12 -2.08
CA ALA A 578 9.02 -4.20 -3.19
C ALA A 578 9.58 -2.85 -2.69
N ALA A 579 10.20 -2.10 -3.60
CA ALA A 579 10.65 -0.74 -3.32
C ALA A 579 9.47 0.23 -3.18
N MET A 580 9.70 1.37 -2.53
CA MET A 580 8.72 2.44 -2.35
C MET A 580 8.08 2.81 -3.71
N GLY A 581 6.75 2.90 -3.73
CA GLY A 581 5.95 3.22 -4.92
C GLY A 581 5.73 2.08 -5.92
N ALA A 582 6.28 0.88 -5.71
CA ALA A 582 6.05 -0.28 -6.56
C ALA A 582 5.02 -1.24 -5.92
N ASP A 583 4.13 -1.78 -6.76
CA ASP A 583 3.16 -2.78 -6.33
C ASP A 583 3.85 -4.12 -6.02
N GLN A 584 3.26 -4.88 -5.12
CA GLN A 584 3.72 -6.21 -4.78
C GLN A 584 2.56 -7.20 -4.74
N ARG A 585 2.85 -8.45 -5.10
CA ARG A 585 1.88 -9.54 -5.02
C ARG A 585 2.07 -10.30 -3.70
N TYR A 586 0.96 -10.64 -3.04
CA TYR A 586 1.00 -11.56 -1.89
C TYR A 586 1.46 -12.96 -2.34
N GLN A 587 2.49 -13.50 -1.66
CA GLN A 587 3.08 -14.81 -1.95
C GLN A 587 3.39 -15.53 -0.62
N ASP A 588 2.80 -16.72 -0.44
CA ASP A 588 3.02 -17.54 0.76
C ASP A 588 4.48 -17.98 0.90
N GLU A 589 5.19 -18.19 -0.21
CA GLU A 589 6.60 -18.57 -0.23
C GLU A 589 7.48 -17.49 0.42
N ARG A 590 7.16 -16.21 0.21
CA ARG A 590 7.89 -15.09 0.84
C ARG A 590 7.62 -15.02 2.33
N MET A 591 6.36 -15.24 2.74
CA MET A 591 5.99 -15.30 4.16
C MET A 591 6.70 -16.46 4.87
N ALA A 592 6.77 -17.62 4.22
CA ALA A 592 7.49 -18.78 4.74
C ALA A 592 9.01 -18.53 4.83
N ALA A 593 9.61 -17.85 3.85
CA ALA A 593 11.02 -17.46 3.89
C ALA A 593 11.31 -16.53 5.08
N ALA A 594 10.48 -15.50 5.29
CA ALA A 594 10.61 -14.57 6.42
C ALA A 594 10.48 -15.29 7.78
N ARG A 595 9.55 -16.24 7.92
CA ARG A 595 9.43 -17.09 9.12
C ARG A 595 10.68 -17.96 9.33
N ASN A 596 11.27 -18.47 8.25
CA ASN A 596 12.50 -19.26 8.34
C ASN A 596 13.69 -18.39 8.79
N PHE A 597 13.76 -17.14 8.33
CA PHE A 597 14.72 -16.16 8.84
C PHE A 597 14.52 -15.85 10.33
N ALA A 598 13.29 -15.63 10.78
CA ALA A 598 12.98 -15.48 12.21
C ALA A 598 13.51 -16.68 13.03
N ASN A 599 13.28 -17.92 12.54
CA ASN A 599 13.80 -19.13 13.18
C ASN A 599 15.33 -19.23 13.14
N LYS A 600 15.99 -18.81 12.07
CA LYS A 600 17.46 -18.76 11.98
C LYS A 600 18.02 -17.79 13.01
N LEU A 601 17.44 -16.60 13.12
CA LEU A 601 17.80 -15.61 14.12
C LEU A 601 17.63 -16.16 15.54
N TRP A 602 16.48 -16.78 15.83
CA TRP A 602 16.21 -17.43 17.12
C TRP A 602 17.28 -18.46 17.50
N ASN A 603 17.64 -19.34 16.56
CA ASN A 603 18.65 -20.37 16.78
C ASN A 603 20.04 -19.77 17.00
N SER A 604 20.39 -18.70 16.27
CA SER A 604 21.65 -18.00 16.45
C SER A 604 21.76 -17.36 17.83
N ALA A 605 20.70 -16.69 18.28
CA ALA A 605 20.63 -16.08 19.60
C ALA A 605 20.68 -17.14 20.71
N ARG A 606 19.95 -18.24 20.55
CA ARG A 606 20.02 -19.39 21.47
C ARG A 606 21.43 -19.94 21.60
N TYR A 607 22.18 -20.06 20.49
CA TYR A 607 23.58 -20.47 20.53
C TYR A 607 24.44 -19.46 21.31
N VAL A 608 24.31 -18.16 21.04
CA VAL A 608 25.08 -17.12 21.73
C VAL A 608 24.79 -17.14 23.24
N LEU A 609 23.52 -17.14 23.63
CA LEU A 609 23.10 -17.20 25.05
C LEU A 609 23.65 -18.45 25.75
N MET A 610 23.58 -19.61 25.10
CA MET A 610 24.16 -20.86 25.62
C MET A 610 25.67 -20.73 25.86
N LYS A 611 26.40 -19.99 25.03
CA LYS A 611 27.84 -19.74 25.21
C LYS A 611 28.15 -18.70 26.26
N LEU A 612 27.25 -17.75 26.53
CA LEU A 612 27.39 -16.78 27.61
C LEU A 612 27.15 -17.41 29.00
N GLU A 613 26.40 -18.51 29.07
CA GLU A 613 26.05 -19.20 30.33
C GLU A 613 25.40 -18.22 31.34
N SER A 614 25.98 -18.04 32.53
CA SER A 614 25.56 -17.03 33.53
C SER A 614 26.54 -15.86 33.63
N ARG A 615 27.47 -15.73 32.67
CA ARG A 615 28.53 -14.72 32.72
C ARG A 615 28.01 -13.40 32.16
N SER A 616 28.46 -12.32 32.76
CA SER A 616 28.38 -11.00 32.15
C SER A 616 29.61 -10.80 31.26
N VAL A 617 29.42 -10.17 30.11
CA VAL A 617 30.50 -9.81 29.19
C VAL A 617 30.52 -8.30 28.97
N GLY A 618 31.74 -7.75 28.96
CA GLY A 618 31.98 -6.39 28.52
C GLY A 618 31.76 -6.22 27.01
N ARG A 619 31.79 -4.98 26.53
CA ARG A 619 31.74 -4.66 25.10
C ARG A 619 33.14 -4.69 24.48
N PRO A 620 33.32 -5.23 23.26
CA PRO A 620 34.58 -5.08 22.55
C PRO A 620 34.87 -3.59 22.34
N HIS A 621 36.15 -3.21 22.41
CA HIS A 621 36.58 -1.82 22.26
C HIS A 621 37.58 -1.68 21.09
N PRO A 622 37.47 -0.65 20.23
CA PRO A 622 38.34 -0.49 19.04
C PRO A 622 39.84 -0.48 19.35
N ARG A 623 40.23 -0.06 20.56
CA ARG A 623 41.63 -0.08 21.03
C ARG A 623 42.20 -1.50 21.14
N ASP A 624 41.35 -2.49 21.33
CA ASP A 624 41.75 -3.90 21.46
C ASP A 624 41.69 -4.63 20.11
N ARG A 625 41.42 -3.92 19.01
CA ARG A 625 41.24 -4.50 17.67
C ARG A 625 42.39 -5.42 17.27
N ASP A 626 43.63 -4.99 17.53
CA ASP A 626 44.82 -5.75 17.13
C ASP A 626 45.05 -6.99 18.01
N ALA A 627 44.34 -7.11 19.14
CA ALA A 627 44.35 -8.29 20.02
C ALA A 627 43.30 -9.34 19.64
N PHE A 628 42.36 -8.98 18.76
CA PHE A 628 41.34 -9.88 18.23
C PHE A 628 41.86 -10.72 17.07
N ALA A 629 41.31 -11.93 16.93
CA ALA A 629 41.59 -12.78 15.77
C ALA A 629 41.03 -12.14 14.49
N ILE A 630 41.52 -12.58 13.34
CA ILE A 630 41.14 -12.02 12.06
C ILE A 630 39.63 -12.07 11.79
N GLU A 631 38.94 -13.15 12.19
CA GLU A 631 37.50 -13.29 12.01
C GLU A 631 36.68 -12.39 12.96
N ASP A 632 37.20 -12.08 14.15
CA ASP A 632 36.59 -11.14 15.09
C ASP A 632 36.70 -9.71 14.56
N ARG A 633 37.88 -9.33 14.04
CA ARG A 633 38.11 -8.02 13.38
C ARG A 633 37.23 -7.86 12.16
N TRP A 634 37.11 -8.91 11.36
CA TRP A 634 36.26 -8.95 10.17
C TRP A 634 34.79 -8.71 10.52
N ILE A 635 34.20 -9.47 11.44
CA ILE A 635 32.77 -9.32 11.73
C ILE A 635 32.44 -7.95 12.35
N LEU A 636 33.34 -7.38 13.15
CA LEU A 636 33.19 -6.03 13.71
C LEU A 636 33.26 -4.95 12.63
N SER A 637 34.19 -5.09 11.67
CA SER A 637 34.27 -4.19 10.52
C SER A 637 33.03 -4.28 9.61
N ARG A 638 32.52 -5.50 9.37
CA ARG A 638 31.30 -5.76 8.59
C ARG A 638 30.05 -5.24 9.30
N LEU A 639 29.94 -5.39 10.62
CA LEU A 639 28.86 -4.81 11.40
C LEU A 639 28.87 -3.29 11.29
N GLU A 640 30.02 -2.63 11.45
CA GLU A 640 30.11 -1.18 11.34
C GLU A 640 29.77 -0.67 9.92
N ARG A 641 30.03 -1.47 8.86
CA ARG A 641 29.52 -1.23 7.50
C ARG A 641 28.00 -1.26 7.47
N LEU A 642 27.42 -2.34 7.96
CA LEU A 642 25.97 -2.52 7.98
C LEU A 642 25.27 -1.39 8.74
N GLU A 643 25.80 -0.97 9.90
CA GLU A 643 25.23 0.13 10.69
C GLU A 643 25.12 1.43 9.88
N GLY A 644 26.19 1.80 9.16
CA GLY A 644 26.18 3.00 8.33
C GLY A 644 25.29 2.87 7.10
N GLU A 645 25.25 1.69 6.48
CA GLU A 645 24.42 1.40 5.32
C GLU A 645 22.92 1.43 5.67
N VAL A 646 22.51 0.74 6.74
CA VAL A 646 21.11 0.69 7.18
C VAL A 646 20.59 2.06 7.58
N ASP A 647 21.38 2.86 8.32
CA ASP A 647 20.99 4.23 8.69
C ASP A 647 20.74 5.11 7.45
N GLN A 648 21.59 4.99 6.42
CA GLN A 648 21.41 5.69 5.15
C GLN A 648 20.21 5.18 4.33
N LEU A 649 19.99 3.87 4.32
CA LEU A 649 18.85 3.26 3.61
C LEU A 649 17.53 3.68 4.26
N LEU A 650 17.43 3.69 5.59
CA LEU A 650 16.24 4.18 6.30
C LEU A 650 16.03 5.68 6.06
N ALA A 651 17.08 6.50 6.16
CA ALA A 651 17.01 7.95 5.87
C ALA A 651 16.61 8.30 4.42
N SER A 652 16.78 7.35 3.50
CA SER A 652 16.35 7.47 2.09
C SER A 652 15.07 6.69 1.76
N TYR A 653 14.36 6.17 2.76
CA TYR A 653 13.13 5.39 2.64
C TYR A 653 13.26 4.09 1.82
N GLN A 654 14.46 3.50 1.81
CA GLN A 654 14.75 2.21 1.18
C GLN A 654 14.65 1.07 2.22
N LEU A 655 13.48 0.97 2.88
CA LEU A 655 13.21 -0.02 3.92
C LEU A 655 13.41 -1.46 3.42
N ASN A 656 13.10 -1.70 2.14
CA ASN A 656 13.27 -2.99 1.49
C ASN A 656 14.74 -3.42 1.42
N GLU A 657 15.63 -2.50 1.05
CA GLU A 657 17.07 -2.79 0.98
C GLU A 657 17.69 -2.85 2.37
N ALA A 658 17.24 -2.01 3.31
CA ALA A 658 17.68 -2.07 4.71
C ALA A 658 17.40 -3.46 5.32
N GLY A 659 16.19 -3.99 5.14
CA GLY A 659 15.83 -5.33 5.62
C GLY A 659 16.66 -6.45 4.99
N ARG A 660 16.92 -6.38 3.68
CA ARG A 660 17.76 -7.35 2.97
C ARG A 660 19.21 -7.31 3.41
N ALA A 661 19.81 -6.12 3.55
CA ALA A 661 21.19 -5.98 4.02
C ALA A 661 21.36 -6.58 5.43
N ILE A 662 20.39 -6.35 6.32
CA ILE A 662 20.39 -6.94 7.67
C ILE A 662 20.26 -8.45 7.62
N GLU A 663 19.33 -9.00 6.82
CA GLU A 663 19.16 -10.44 6.64
C GLU A 663 20.42 -11.09 6.09
N GLU A 664 21.00 -10.52 5.03
CA GLU A 664 22.23 -11.04 4.42
C GLU A 664 23.39 -11.05 5.42
N PHE A 665 23.58 -9.98 6.21
CA PHE A 665 24.63 -9.96 7.24
C PHE A 665 24.37 -10.98 8.34
N LEU A 666 23.16 -11.00 8.92
CA LEU A 666 22.85 -11.90 10.03
C LEU A 666 22.89 -13.37 9.61
N TRP A 667 22.45 -13.67 8.39
CA TRP A 667 22.44 -15.04 7.88
C TRP A 667 23.82 -15.45 7.36
N ASN A 668 24.36 -14.73 6.39
CA ASN A 668 25.53 -15.17 5.63
C ASN A 668 26.82 -14.89 6.39
N ASP A 669 26.99 -13.70 6.96
CA ASP A 669 28.25 -13.32 7.63
C ASP A 669 28.27 -13.86 9.07
N PHE A 670 27.23 -13.54 9.85
CA PHE A 670 27.18 -13.89 11.27
C PHE A 670 26.90 -15.38 11.50
N CYS A 671 25.81 -15.93 10.95
CA CYS A 671 25.45 -17.32 11.23
C CYS A 671 26.30 -18.34 10.47
N ASP A 672 26.44 -18.20 9.16
CA ASP A 672 27.05 -19.25 8.33
C ASP A 672 28.59 -19.30 8.43
N TRP A 673 29.21 -18.19 8.83
CA TRP A 673 30.67 -18.11 9.00
C TRP A 673 31.06 -17.80 10.44
N TYR A 674 30.78 -16.61 10.96
CA TYR A 674 31.36 -16.17 12.24
C TYR A 674 31.01 -17.11 13.40
N ILE A 675 29.74 -17.46 13.58
CA ILE A 675 29.31 -18.44 14.59
C ILE A 675 30.01 -19.79 14.41
N GLU A 676 30.15 -20.30 13.18
CA GLU A 676 30.80 -21.59 12.94
C GLU A 676 32.30 -21.56 13.24
N MET A 677 32.99 -20.46 12.96
CA MET A 677 34.42 -20.30 13.27
C MET A 677 34.66 -20.18 14.79
N THR A 678 33.82 -19.41 15.48
CA THR A 678 33.93 -19.24 16.94
C THR A 678 33.69 -20.54 17.70
N LYS A 679 32.89 -21.50 17.19
CA LYS A 679 32.74 -22.84 17.79
C LYS A 679 34.09 -23.53 17.98
N VAL A 680 34.99 -23.42 17.01
CA VAL A 680 36.32 -24.05 17.07
C VAL A 680 37.16 -23.44 18.19
N ARG A 681 37.20 -22.11 18.25
CA ARG A 681 37.98 -21.37 19.26
C ARG A 681 37.42 -21.53 20.68
N LEU A 682 36.10 -21.43 20.84
CA LEU A 682 35.44 -21.63 22.13
C LEU A 682 35.67 -23.06 22.65
N ASN A 683 35.60 -24.08 21.78
CA ASN A 683 35.89 -25.46 22.17
C ASN A 683 37.38 -25.68 22.51
N ALA A 684 38.27 -24.85 21.98
CA ALA A 684 39.70 -24.83 22.31
C ALA A 684 40.03 -24.02 23.59
N GLY A 685 39.01 -23.45 24.26
CA GLY A 685 39.16 -22.70 25.51
C GLY A 685 39.42 -21.20 25.34
N ASP A 686 39.31 -20.64 24.13
CA ASP A 686 39.39 -19.20 23.91
C ASP A 686 38.08 -18.52 24.31
N GLU A 687 38.13 -17.65 25.32
CA GLU A 687 36.95 -16.98 25.87
C GLU A 687 36.58 -15.69 25.12
N ARG A 688 37.53 -15.10 24.37
CA ARG A 688 37.39 -13.77 23.72
C ARG A 688 36.18 -13.66 22.77
N PRO A 689 35.81 -14.69 21.97
CA PRO A 689 34.68 -14.59 21.05
C PRO A 689 33.34 -14.29 21.72
N ARG A 690 33.16 -14.57 23.03
CA ARG A 690 31.89 -14.34 23.73
C ARG A 690 31.44 -12.88 23.70
N ALA A 691 32.36 -11.95 23.96
CA ALA A 691 32.06 -10.52 23.95
C ALA A 691 31.69 -10.03 22.55
N VAL A 692 32.38 -10.52 21.51
CA VAL A 692 32.11 -10.15 20.12
C VAL A 692 30.78 -10.75 19.64
N LEU A 693 30.50 -12.03 19.93
CA LEU A 693 29.21 -12.66 19.63
C LEU A 693 28.03 -11.91 20.26
N ALA A 694 28.15 -11.53 21.54
CA ALA A 694 27.12 -10.75 22.23
C ALA A 694 26.94 -9.36 21.62
N HIS A 695 28.03 -8.69 21.27
CA HIS A 695 27.99 -7.36 20.66
C HIS A 695 27.34 -7.37 19.27
N VAL A 696 27.75 -8.31 18.40
CA VAL A 696 27.18 -8.46 17.05
C VAL A 696 25.70 -8.80 17.12
N LEU A 697 25.29 -9.66 18.06
CA LEU A 697 23.87 -9.98 18.28
C LEU A 697 23.09 -8.77 18.80
N ASP A 698 23.58 -8.03 19.82
CA ASP A 698 22.91 -6.83 20.35
C ASP A 698 22.66 -5.80 19.24
N HIS A 699 23.70 -5.48 18.45
CA HIS A 699 23.60 -4.50 17.38
C HIS A 699 22.73 -4.99 16.21
N GLY A 700 22.86 -6.26 15.83
CA GLY A 700 22.00 -6.87 14.80
C GLY A 700 20.52 -6.86 15.18
N LEU A 701 20.18 -7.15 16.44
CA LEU A 701 18.81 -7.09 16.94
C LEU A 701 18.27 -5.65 16.94
N ARG A 702 19.10 -4.65 17.30
CA ARG A 702 18.70 -3.23 17.25
C ARG A 702 18.45 -2.75 15.83
N LEU A 703 19.31 -3.10 14.87
CA LEU A 703 19.14 -2.74 13.47
C LEU A 703 17.86 -3.35 12.88
N LEU A 704 17.54 -4.60 13.25
CA LEU A 704 16.35 -5.31 12.77
C LEU A 704 15.06 -4.90 13.47
N HIS A 705 15.14 -4.28 14.66
CA HIS A 705 13.97 -3.98 15.50
C HIS A 705 12.87 -3.15 14.83
N PRO A 706 13.18 -2.11 14.01
CA PRO A 706 12.15 -1.41 13.22
C PRO A 706 11.30 -2.33 12.33
N ILE A 707 11.88 -3.42 11.84
CA ILE A 707 11.27 -4.32 10.84
C ILE A 707 10.58 -5.51 11.53
N MET A 708 11.27 -6.18 12.46
CA MET A 708 10.79 -7.36 13.20
C MET A 708 10.79 -7.10 14.71
N PRO A 709 9.87 -6.28 15.23
CA PRO A 709 9.94 -5.77 16.59
C PRO A 709 9.75 -6.82 17.69
N PHE A 710 8.99 -7.89 17.48
CA PHE A 710 8.65 -8.82 18.58
C PHE A 710 9.78 -9.79 18.92
N ILE A 711 10.31 -10.50 17.93
CA ILE A 711 11.40 -11.45 18.09
C ILE A 711 12.66 -10.73 18.55
N THR A 712 12.92 -9.54 18.01
CA THR A 712 14.11 -8.78 18.38
C THR A 712 14.06 -8.35 19.83
N GLU A 713 12.90 -7.90 20.33
CA GLU A 713 12.71 -7.57 21.73
C GLU A 713 12.85 -8.81 22.62
N GLU A 714 12.23 -9.95 22.29
CA GLU A 714 12.37 -11.18 23.10
C GLU A 714 13.83 -11.63 23.23
N LEU A 715 14.55 -11.67 22.11
CA LEU A 715 15.94 -12.09 22.09
C LEU A 715 16.84 -11.08 22.81
N TRP A 716 16.55 -9.80 22.68
CA TRP A 716 17.31 -8.75 23.34
C TRP A 716 17.10 -8.74 24.85
N GLN A 717 15.87 -8.99 25.33
CA GLN A 717 15.57 -9.12 26.76
C GLN A 717 16.30 -10.32 27.38
N ALA A 718 16.49 -11.41 26.63
CA ALA A 718 17.32 -12.53 27.07
C ALA A 718 18.82 -12.16 27.09
N LEU A 719 19.30 -11.40 26.08
CA LEU A 719 20.71 -11.02 25.95
C LEU A 719 21.16 -9.95 26.96
N ARG A 720 20.34 -8.93 27.20
CA ARG A 720 20.74 -7.72 27.96
C ARG A 720 21.22 -8.01 29.39
N GLY A 721 20.71 -9.08 30.03
CA GLY A 721 21.13 -9.49 31.37
C GLY A 721 22.57 -10.00 31.43
N HIS A 722 23.15 -10.34 30.28
CA HIS A 722 24.55 -10.77 30.14
C HIS A 722 25.49 -9.63 29.75
N MET A 723 25.00 -8.40 29.62
CA MET A 723 25.83 -7.25 29.23
C MET A 723 26.09 -6.34 30.44
N GLU A 724 27.32 -5.87 30.61
CA GLU A 724 27.75 -5.04 31.76
C GLU A 724 27.18 -3.61 31.76
N ALA A 725 26.51 -3.16 30.68
CA ALA A 725 26.04 -1.78 30.54
C ALA A 725 24.61 -1.55 31.08
N GLU A 726 24.33 -0.34 31.58
CA GLU A 726 22.96 0.13 31.81
C GLU A 726 22.19 0.10 30.49
N THR A 727 21.35 -0.91 30.32
CA THR A 727 20.47 -1.04 29.16
C THR A 727 19.06 -0.59 29.54
N PRO A 728 18.38 0.21 28.70
CA PRO A 728 17.01 0.63 28.98
C PRO A 728 16.07 -0.58 29.08
N ASN A 729 14.88 -0.40 29.63
CA ASN A 729 14.02 -1.55 29.93
C ASN A 729 13.36 -2.21 28.71
N ALA A 730 13.42 -1.61 27.53
CA ALA A 730 12.94 -2.16 26.27
C ALA A 730 13.87 -1.83 25.11
N LEU A 731 13.90 -2.69 24.09
CA LEU A 731 14.73 -2.50 22.90
C LEU A 731 14.26 -1.28 22.08
N MET A 732 12.96 -1.04 22.02
CA MET A 732 12.38 0.07 21.24
C MET A 732 12.76 1.48 21.72
N VAL A 733 13.32 1.60 22.93
CA VAL A 733 13.88 2.85 23.48
C VAL A 733 15.39 2.75 23.70
N ALA A 734 16.02 1.70 23.17
CA ALA A 734 17.46 1.57 23.13
C ALA A 734 18.03 2.31 21.94
N TRP A 735 19.25 2.85 22.09
CA TRP A 735 19.89 3.61 21.03
C TRP A 735 20.10 2.77 19.75
N PHE A 736 19.75 3.37 18.60
CA PHE A 736 19.98 2.80 17.28
C PHE A 736 21.47 2.83 16.92
N PRO A 737 22.10 1.69 16.56
CA PRO A 737 23.51 1.64 16.20
C PRO A 737 23.88 2.60 15.07
N LYS A 738 24.97 3.33 15.24
CA LYS A 738 25.58 4.20 14.22
C LYS A 738 27.05 3.89 14.05
N SER A 739 27.48 3.93 12.80
CA SER A 739 28.88 3.78 12.42
C SER A 739 29.73 4.93 12.98
N ALA A 740 30.74 4.60 13.79
CA ALA A 740 31.68 5.58 14.35
C ALA A 740 32.99 5.70 13.53
N GLY A 741 33.16 4.83 12.51
CA GLY A 741 34.33 4.75 11.65
C GLY A 741 35.57 4.12 12.30
N ASN A 742 35.45 3.50 13.48
CA ASN A 742 36.58 3.07 14.30
C ASN A 742 36.81 1.54 14.31
N TRP A 743 35.92 0.75 13.74
CA TRP A 743 36.06 -0.70 13.56
C TRP A 743 36.49 -1.12 12.15
N ARG A 744 36.43 -0.20 11.16
CA ARG A 744 36.80 -0.47 9.77
C ARG A 744 38.18 -1.10 9.66
N ASP A 745 38.22 -2.26 9.01
CA ASP A 745 39.41 -3.07 8.78
C ASP A 745 39.32 -3.76 7.41
N GLY A 746 39.65 -3.00 6.36
CA GLY A 746 39.61 -3.52 4.99
C GLY A 746 40.58 -4.69 4.74
N ALA A 747 41.65 -4.80 5.53
CA ALA A 747 42.60 -5.90 5.41
C ALA A 747 42.02 -7.20 5.99
N ALA A 748 41.38 -7.14 7.17
CA ALA A 748 40.67 -8.29 7.73
C ALA A 748 39.51 -8.74 6.83
N GLU A 749 38.77 -7.79 6.22
CA GLU A 749 37.71 -8.10 5.27
C GLU A 749 38.21 -8.81 4.01
N ALA A 750 39.23 -8.27 3.34
CA ALA A 750 39.79 -8.90 2.15
C ALA A 750 40.34 -10.31 2.45
N ALA A 751 41.03 -10.45 3.57
CA ALA A 751 41.58 -11.74 4.00
C ALA A 751 40.49 -12.77 4.32
N MET A 752 39.43 -12.37 5.02
CA MET A 752 38.33 -13.26 5.37
C MET A 752 37.45 -13.62 4.18
N GLU A 753 37.21 -12.69 3.25
CA GLU A 753 36.52 -13.02 1.99
C GLU A 753 37.30 -14.09 1.22
N HIS A 754 38.62 -13.95 1.13
CA HIS A 754 39.47 -14.97 0.49
C HIS A 754 39.39 -16.33 1.18
N VAL A 755 39.41 -16.37 2.52
CA VAL A 755 39.22 -17.61 3.31
C VAL A 755 37.84 -18.24 3.02
N ILE A 756 36.79 -17.42 2.93
CA ILE A 756 35.42 -17.83 2.64
C ILE A 756 35.33 -18.43 1.22
N GLU A 757 35.91 -17.77 0.22
CA GLU A 757 35.95 -18.25 -1.16
C GLU A 757 36.72 -19.57 -1.28
N VAL A 758 37.87 -19.71 -0.61
CA VAL A 758 38.62 -20.97 -0.55
C VAL A 758 37.77 -22.08 0.08
N ASN A 759 37.07 -21.81 1.19
CA ASN A 759 36.19 -22.79 1.82
C ASN A 759 35.00 -23.17 0.93
N ARG A 760 34.40 -22.21 0.21
CA ARG A 760 33.36 -22.48 -0.80
C ARG A 760 33.92 -23.35 -1.93
N ALA A 761 35.12 -23.06 -2.43
CA ALA A 761 35.79 -23.85 -3.46
C ALA A 761 36.02 -25.30 -3.00
N ILE A 762 36.48 -25.50 -1.77
CA ILE A 762 36.63 -26.85 -1.18
C ILE A 762 35.29 -27.58 -1.14
N ARG A 763 34.23 -26.93 -0.63
CA ARG A 763 32.88 -27.52 -0.57
C ARG A 763 32.34 -27.85 -1.96
N ASN A 764 32.58 -27.00 -2.95
CA ASN A 764 32.17 -27.20 -4.33
C ASN A 764 32.92 -28.38 -4.97
N LEU A 765 34.24 -28.47 -4.80
CA LEU A 765 35.03 -29.61 -5.26
C LEU A 765 34.54 -30.92 -4.63
N ARG A 766 34.21 -30.90 -3.34
CA ARG A 766 33.62 -32.07 -2.66
C ARG A 766 32.27 -32.47 -3.27
N ALA A 767 31.40 -31.50 -3.54
CA ALA A 767 30.10 -31.75 -4.14
C ALA A 767 30.23 -32.28 -5.59
N GLU A 768 31.07 -31.65 -6.40
CA GLU A 768 31.36 -32.04 -7.78
C GLU A 768 31.92 -33.47 -7.85
N LYS A 769 32.89 -33.78 -6.99
CA LYS A 769 33.49 -35.12 -6.89
C LYS A 769 32.66 -36.09 -6.06
N LYS A 770 31.43 -35.73 -5.69
CA LYS A 770 30.49 -36.54 -4.89
C LYS A 770 31.14 -37.18 -3.65
N VAL A 771 32.02 -36.44 -2.98
CA VAL A 771 32.70 -36.87 -1.76
C VAL A 771 31.67 -37.05 -0.64
N PRO A 772 31.66 -38.19 0.08
CA PRO A 772 30.75 -38.39 1.20
C PRO A 772 30.83 -37.26 2.25
N ALA A 773 29.69 -36.80 2.77
CA ALA A 773 29.61 -35.69 3.72
C ALA A 773 30.38 -35.94 5.04
N GLY A 774 30.60 -37.20 5.41
CA GLY A 774 31.39 -37.59 6.60
C GLY A 774 32.89 -37.70 6.38
N ALA A 775 33.37 -37.74 5.13
CA ALA A 775 34.77 -38.00 4.83
C ALA A 775 35.66 -36.80 5.21
N ARG A 776 36.75 -37.04 5.94
CA ARG A 776 37.81 -36.05 6.17
C ARG A 776 38.93 -36.30 5.17
N LEU A 777 39.26 -35.27 4.40
CA LEU A 777 40.25 -35.32 3.32
C LEU A 777 41.34 -34.28 3.57
N ASP A 778 42.57 -34.55 3.15
CA ASP A 778 43.61 -33.53 3.10
C ASP A 778 43.29 -32.51 2.00
N VAL A 779 43.55 -31.23 2.29
CA VAL A 779 43.55 -30.17 1.28
C VAL A 779 44.84 -29.39 1.39
N TYR A 780 45.52 -29.20 0.26
CA TYR A 780 46.73 -28.38 0.19
C TYR A 780 46.35 -27.03 -0.41
N LEU A 781 46.68 -25.97 0.31
CA LEU A 781 46.37 -24.58 -0.04
C LEU A 781 47.69 -23.90 -0.37
N GLN A 782 48.00 -23.79 -1.66
CA GLN A 782 49.22 -23.15 -2.13
C GLN A 782 48.93 -21.66 -2.30
N ALA A 783 49.33 -20.85 -1.33
CA ALA A 783 48.91 -19.46 -1.21
C ALA A 783 50.10 -18.52 -1.00
N GLY A 784 50.05 -17.35 -1.63
CA GLY A 784 51.03 -16.28 -1.47
C GLY A 784 50.57 -15.24 -0.44
N GLY A 785 49.91 -14.17 -0.92
CA GLY A 785 49.56 -12.99 -0.13
C GLY A 785 48.59 -13.27 1.03
N HIS A 786 47.76 -14.29 0.91
CA HIS A 786 46.76 -14.67 1.92
C HIS A 786 47.17 -15.85 2.81
N ALA A 787 48.43 -16.32 2.72
CA ALA A 787 48.88 -17.50 3.46
C ALA A 787 48.76 -17.34 4.99
N ALA A 788 48.98 -16.13 5.52
CA ALA A 788 48.86 -15.86 6.95
C ALA A 788 47.42 -16.06 7.45
N ALA A 789 46.44 -15.49 6.74
CA ALA A 789 45.02 -15.64 7.07
C ALA A 789 44.57 -17.11 6.99
N LEU A 790 44.94 -17.82 5.92
CA LEU A 790 44.62 -19.24 5.77
C LEU A 790 45.24 -20.12 6.87
N ARG A 791 46.44 -19.77 7.36
CA ARG A 791 47.08 -20.46 8.50
C ARG A 791 46.35 -20.16 9.80
N GLU A 792 46.01 -18.90 10.05
CA GLU A 792 45.27 -18.47 11.24
C GLU A 792 43.89 -19.15 11.32
N THR A 793 43.17 -19.23 10.19
CA THR A 793 41.84 -19.84 10.11
C THR A 793 41.85 -21.34 9.80
N ALA A 794 43.02 -22.01 9.78
CA ALA A 794 43.14 -23.40 9.35
C ALA A 794 42.22 -24.34 10.15
N ALA A 795 42.15 -24.19 11.47
CA ALA A 795 41.27 -25.01 12.32
C ALA A 795 39.78 -24.78 12.00
N ALA A 796 39.40 -23.54 11.70
CA ALA A 796 38.06 -23.20 11.26
C ALA A 796 37.73 -23.82 9.89
N THR A 797 38.62 -23.70 8.90
CA THR A 797 38.51 -24.38 7.61
C THR A 797 38.38 -25.89 7.75
N ALA A 798 39.14 -26.49 8.66
CA ALA A 798 39.06 -27.93 8.94
C ALA A 798 37.65 -28.33 9.39
N PHE A 799 37.04 -27.53 10.26
CA PHE A 799 35.71 -27.75 10.79
C PHE A 799 34.61 -27.46 9.75
N THR A 800 34.63 -26.29 9.11
CA THR A 800 33.58 -25.81 8.21
C THR A 800 33.55 -26.56 6.87
N SER A 801 34.68 -27.08 6.42
CA SER A 801 34.82 -27.79 5.13
C SER A 801 35.09 -29.29 5.30
N ARG A 802 35.23 -29.77 6.55
CA ARG A 802 35.50 -31.18 6.90
C ARG A 802 36.74 -31.73 6.21
N VAL A 803 37.82 -30.96 6.24
CA VAL A 803 39.11 -31.27 5.63
C VAL A 803 40.24 -31.14 6.65
N GLN A 804 41.43 -31.57 6.29
CA GLN A 804 42.67 -31.26 6.99
C GLN A 804 43.47 -30.28 6.09
N PRO A 805 43.47 -28.98 6.40
CA PRO A 805 44.15 -27.99 5.57
C PRO A 805 45.66 -27.97 5.84
N HIS A 806 46.42 -27.88 4.76
CA HIS A 806 47.88 -27.73 4.73
C HIS A 806 48.23 -26.49 3.90
N VAL A 807 48.59 -25.38 4.55
CA VAL A 807 48.96 -24.14 3.86
C VAL A 807 50.44 -24.17 3.50
N VAL A 808 50.73 -24.18 2.20
CA VAL A 808 52.08 -24.31 1.65
C VAL A 808 52.41 -23.13 0.74
N GLU A 809 53.70 -22.91 0.51
CA GLU A 809 54.16 -21.87 -0.40
C GLU A 809 53.72 -22.17 -1.86
N PRO A 810 53.51 -21.15 -2.71
CA PRO A 810 53.17 -21.34 -4.11
C PRO A 810 54.21 -22.22 -4.83
N GLY A 811 53.74 -23.23 -5.57
CA GLY A 811 54.61 -24.15 -6.32
C GLY A 811 55.28 -25.23 -5.48
N ALA A 812 54.93 -25.38 -4.19
CA ALA A 812 55.39 -26.50 -3.37
C ALA A 812 54.99 -27.86 -3.99
N THR A 813 55.89 -28.83 -3.97
CA THR A 813 55.60 -30.19 -4.44
C THR A 813 54.64 -30.88 -3.47
N LEU A 814 53.46 -31.28 -3.97
CA LEU A 814 52.44 -31.99 -3.18
C LEU A 814 52.78 -33.49 -3.03
N PRO A 815 52.31 -34.16 -1.97
CA PRO A 815 52.43 -35.61 -1.84
C PRO A 815 51.79 -36.37 -3.02
N ALA A 816 52.28 -37.57 -3.35
CA ALA A 816 51.73 -38.36 -4.44
C ALA A 816 50.27 -38.77 -4.15
N GLY A 817 49.35 -38.39 -5.03
CA GLY A 817 47.92 -38.67 -4.89
C GLY A 817 47.10 -38.06 -6.02
N ASP A 818 45.81 -38.42 -6.06
CA ASP A 818 44.84 -37.82 -6.98
C ASP A 818 44.21 -36.60 -6.30
N TYR A 819 44.19 -35.48 -7.01
CA TYR A 819 43.69 -34.21 -6.49
C TYR A 819 42.62 -33.62 -7.42
N ALA A 820 41.62 -32.99 -6.81
CA ALA A 820 40.76 -32.04 -7.50
C ALA A 820 41.27 -30.63 -7.23
N TYR A 821 41.40 -29.82 -8.27
CA TYR A 821 41.98 -28.48 -8.19
C TYR A 821 40.92 -27.39 -8.38
N ALA A 822 41.05 -26.32 -7.62
CA ALA A 822 40.38 -25.05 -7.88
C ALA A 822 41.37 -23.91 -7.66
N ARG A 823 41.19 -22.80 -8.38
CA ARG A 823 42.01 -21.60 -8.19
C ARG A 823 41.13 -20.45 -7.76
N ILE A 824 41.48 -19.84 -6.63
CA ILE A 824 40.83 -18.68 -6.04
C ILE A 824 41.88 -17.58 -5.90
N ALA A 825 41.79 -16.56 -6.75
CA ALA A 825 42.79 -15.50 -6.88
C ALA A 825 44.24 -16.04 -6.93
N ASP A 826 45.04 -15.78 -5.89
CA ASP A 826 46.44 -16.18 -5.75
C ASP A 826 46.63 -17.51 -5.00
N THR A 827 45.55 -18.25 -4.72
CA THR A 827 45.55 -19.52 -4.00
C THR A 827 45.10 -20.68 -4.88
N GLU A 828 45.95 -21.70 -4.99
CA GLU A 828 45.60 -22.99 -5.59
C GLU A 828 45.15 -23.97 -4.50
N VAL A 829 43.94 -24.50 -4.66
CA VAL A 829 43.31 -25.45 -3.75
C VAL A 829 43.43 -26.83 -4.36
N ALA A 830 44.17 -27.73 -3.73
CA ALA A 830 44.31 -29.12 -4.14
C ALA A 830 43.66 -30.04 -3.10
N LEU A 831 42.43 -30.50 -3.38
CA LEU A 831 41.68 -31.41 -2.52
C LEU A 831 42.09 -32.86 -2.83
N ALA A 832 42.69 -33.56 -1.87
CA ALA A 832 43.05 -34.96 -2.02
C ALA A 832 41.78 -35.81 -2.14
N LEU A 833 41.65 -36.54 -3.24
CA LEU A 833 40.53 -37.42 -3.46
C LEU A 833 40.77 -38.76 -2.77
N PRO A 834 39.75 -39.37 -2.16
CA PRO A 834 39.87 -40.74 -1.71
C PRO A 834 40.18 -41.63 -2.90
N ARG A 835 41.05 -42.64 -2.73
CA ARG A 835 41.23 -43.68 -3.76
C ARG A 835 39.85 -44.26 -4.06
N VAL A 836 39.38 -44.09 -5.28
CA VAL A 836 38.10 -44.63 -5.73
C VAL A 836 38.24 -46.15 -5.69
N ASP A 837 37.54 -46.81 -4.77
CA ASP A 837 37.28 -48.24 -4.89
C ASP A 837 36.32 -48.40 -6.07
N SER A 838 36.88 -48.74 -7.24
CA SER A 838 36.14 -48.92 -8.48
C SER A 838 34.96 -49.88 -8.30
N GLY A 839 35.06 -50.86 -7.38
CA GLY A 839 33.98 -51.77 -7.05
C GLY A 839 32.85 -51.11 -6.26
N ALA A 840 33.18 -50.28 -5.27
CA ALA A 840 32.19 -49.55 -4.48
C ALA A 840 31.50 -48.43 -5.28
N GLU A 841 32.23 -47.74 -6.16
CA GLU A 841 31.67 -46.70 -7.04
C GLU A 841 30.78 -47.31 -8.13
N ARG A 842 31.19 -48.42 -8.74
CA ARG A 842 30.35 -49.22 -9.65
C ARG A 842 29.06 -49.67 -8.95
N ALA A 843 29.16 -50.25 -7.75
CA ALA A 843 27.99 -50.66 -6.96
C ALA A 843 27.08 -49.47 -6.58
N ARG A 844 27.64 -48.30 -6.28
CA ARG A 844 26.87 -47.06 -6.01
C ARG A 844 26.13 -46.58 -7.25
N LEU A 845 26.81 -46.48 -8.39
CA LEU A 845 26.21 -46.05 -9.64
C LEU A 845 25.13 -47.04 -10.11
N GLU A 846 25.37 -48.35 -10.00
CA GLU A 846 24.37 -49.38 -10.26
C GLU A 846 23.14 -49.22 -9.36
N LYS A 847 23.33 -48.88 -8.08
CA LYS A 847 22.23 -48.59 -7.14
C LYS A 847 21.48 -47.31 -7.51
N GLU A 848 22.17 -46.20 -7.77
CA GLU A 848 21.55 -44.92 -8.19
C GLU A 848 20.77 -45.08 -9.51
N ILE A 849 21.33 -45.82 -10.48
CA ILE A 849 20.65 -46.18 -11.74
C ILE A 849 19.40 -47.00 -11.44
N GLY A 850 19.48 -48.00 -10.54
CA GLY A 850 18.34 -48.83 -10.15
C GLY A 850 17.21 -48.02 -9.50
N GLU A 851 17.53 -47.12 -8.57
CA GLU A 851 16.54 -46.27 -7.89
C GLU A 851 15.90 -45.26 -8.86
N ALA A 852 16.71 -44.62 -9.71
CA ALA A 852 16.22 -43.68 -10.70
C ALA A 852 15.38 -44.36 -11.79
N ALA A 853 15.79 -45.55 -12.27
CA ALA A 853 15.00 -46.35 -13.22
C ALA A 853 13.68 -46.84 -12.61
N ALA A 854 13.68 -47.22 -11.33
CA ALA A 854 12.45 -47.59 -10.62
C ALA A 854 11.50 -46.40 -10.46
N HIS A 855 12.02 -45.20 -10.18
CA HIS A 855 11.21 -43.97 -10.14
C HIS A 855 10.65 -43.61 -11.51
N MET A 856 11.48 -43.67 -12.56
CA MET A 856 11.09 -43.47 -13.96
C MET A 856 9.96 -44.42 -14.34
N GLY A 857 10.08 -45.72 -14.02
CA GLY A 857 9.04 -46.71 -14.30
C GLY A 857 7.72 -46.48 -13.53
N ARG A 858 7.76 -45.88 -12.34
CA ARG A 858 6.53 -45.45 -11.63
C ARG A 858 5.84 -44.28 -12.34
N LEU A 859 6.62 -43.28 -12.75
CA LEU A 859 6.10 -42.12 -13.49
C LEU A 859 5.51 -42.54 -14.84
N GLU A 860 6.22 -43.40 -15.60
CA GLU A 860 5.73 -43.93 -16.89
C GLU A 860 4.44 -44.73 -16.73
N LYS A 861 4.34 -45.61 -15.71
CA LYS A 861 3.10 -46.36 -15.44
C LYS A 861 1.93 -45.45 -15.06
N GLN A 862 2.18 -44.40 -14.31
CA GLN A 862 1.14 -43.48 -13.86
C GLN A 862 0.67 -42.57 -15.00
N LEU A 863 1.59 -42.11 -15.85
CA LEU A 863 1.27 -41.31 -17.06
C LEU A 863 0.61 -42.14 -18.17
N ALA A 864 0.90 -43.44 -18.25
CA ALA A 864 0.25 -44.38 -19.17
C ALA A 864 -1.14 -44.85 -18.69
N ASN A 865 -1.58 -44.46 -17.49
CA ASN A 865 -2.91 -44.80 -16.98
C ASN A 865 -3.95 -43.79 -17.47
N ASP A 866 -4.77 -44.20 -18.43
CA ASP A 866 -5.80 -43.36 -19.05
C ASP A 866 -6.79 -42.76 -18.03
N ALA A 867 -7.10 -43.48 -16.94
CA ALA A 867 -7.99 -42.99 -15.89
C ALA A 867 -7.36 -41.90 -15.02
N PHE A 868 -6.02 -41.92 -14.86
CA PHE A 868 -5.29 -40.84 -14.19
C PHE A 868 -5.17 -39.61 -15.10
N ARG A 869 -4.82 -39.82 -16.37
CA ARG A 869 -4.65 -38.75 -17.36
C ARG A 869 -5.95 -37.97 -17.64
N ALA A 870 -7.10 -38.64 -17.55
CA ALA A 870 -8.41 -38.01 -17.70
C ALA A 870 -8.90 -37.23 -16.46
N LYS A 871 -8.35 -37.51 -15.27
CA LYS A 871 -8.82 -36.93 -13.98
C LYS A 871 -7.85 -35.94 -13.35
N ALA A 872 -6.56 -36.04 -13.65
CA ALA A 872 -5.55 -35.16 -13.07
C ALA A 872 -5.56 -33.77 -13.73
N PRO A 873 -5.38 -32.67 -12.97
CA PRO A 873 -5.25 -31.33 -13.53
C PRO A 873 -4.07 -31.22 -14.51
N GLY A 874 -4.21 -30.41 -15.57
CA GLY A 874 -3.20 -30.29 -16.63
C GLY A 874 -1.79 -29.89 -16.15
N HIS A 875 -1.69 -29.03 -15.12
CA HIS A 875 -0.40 -28.64 -14.53
C HIS A 875 0.31 -29.80 -13.80
N VAL A 876 -0.45 -30.77 -13.26
CA VAL A 876 0.09 -31.97 -12.60
C VAL A 876 0.66 -32.93 -13.64
N ILE A 877 -0.02 -33.11 -14.76
CA ILE A 877 0.45 -33.96 -15.87
C ILE A 877 1.73 -33.37 -16.47
N ALA A 878 1.73 -32.06 -16.76
CA ALA A 878 2.90 -31.36 -17.30
C ALA A 878 4.11 -31.42 -16.35
N GLY A 879 3.89 -31.26 -15.04
CA GLY A 879 4.96 -31.38 -14.03
C GLY A 879 5.53 -32.81 -13.95
N MET A 880 4.68 -33.83 -14.06
CA MET A 880 5.12 -35.23 -14.09
C MET A 880 5.87 -35.60 -15.38
N GLU A 881 5.45 -35.09 -16.53
CA GLU A 881 6.15 -35.27 -17.82
C GLU A 881 7.52 -34.59 -17.81
N ALA A 882 7.63 -33.39 -17.23
CA ALA A 882 8.92 -32.70 -17.03
C ALA A 882 9.84 -33.49 -16.08
N THR A 883 9.31 -33.98 -14.96
CA THR A 883 10.07 -34.80 -14.00
C THR A 883 10.54 -36.12 -14.63
N LEU A 884 9.71 -36.72 -15.51
CA LEU A 884 10.07 -37.93 -16.25
C LEU A 884 11.23 -37.67 -17.22
N ALA A 885 11.19 -36.57 -17.96
CA ALA A 885 12.25 -36.18 -18.89
C ALA A 885 13.58 -35.94 -18.16
N GLU A 886 13.55 -35.20 -17.05
CA GLU A 886 14.74 -34.94 -16.22
C GLU A 886 15.31 -36.24 -15.63
N THR A 887 14.44 -37.12 -15.12
CA THR A 887 14.86 -38.43 -14.57
C THR A 887 15.49 -39.30 -15.64
N ARG A 888 14.98 -39.27 -16.89
CA ARG A 888 15.56 -40.02 -18.02
C ARG A 888 16.96 -39.54 -18.36
N THR A 889 17.16 -38.22 -18.50
CA THR A 889 18.48 -37.63 -18.72
C THR A 889 19.46 -37.96 -17.58
N LYS A 890 18.98 -37.97 -16.33
CA LYS A 890 19.79 -38.38 -15.17
C LYS A 890 20.21 -39.85 -15.26
N VAL A 891 19.32 -40.76 -15.66
CA VAL A 891 19.65 -42.20 -15.81
C VAL A 891 20.68 -42.40 -16.93
N GLU A 892 20.54 -41.71 -18.06
CA GLU A 892 21.49 -41.76 -19.17
C GLU A 892 22.88 -41.28 -18.73
N GLY A 893 22.96 -40.10 -18.08
CA GLY A 893 24.23 -39.57 -17.58
C GLY A 893 24.88 -40.43 -16.49
N LEU A 894 24.10 -41.15 -15.68
CA LEU A 894 24.63 -42.11 -14.71
C LEU A 894 25.17 -43.39 -15.38
N ARG A 895 24.53 -43.87 -16.46
CA ARG A 895 25.01 -45.01 -17.25
C ARG A 895 26.28 -44.70 -18.01
N GLU A 896 26.37 -43.54 -18.64
CA GLU A 896 27.60 -43.08 -19.31
C GLU A 896 28.78 -43.01 -18.32
N ARG A 897 28.53 -42.51 -17.10
CA ARG A 897 29.55 -42.51 -16.04
C ARG A 897 29.94 -43.90 -15.56
N LEU A 898 29.00 -44.84 -15.53
CA LEU A 898 29.26 -46.24 -15.19
C LEU A 898 30.08 -46.95 -16.27
N ASP A 899 29.88 -46.61 -17.54
CA ASP A 899 30.63 -47.19 -18.67
C ASP A 899 32.06 -46.67 -18.77
N VAL A 900 32.33 -45.47 -18.24
CA VAL A 900 33.66 -44.85 -18.17
C VAL A 900 34.49 -45.36 -16.96
N LEU A 901 33.85 -46.06 -16.02
CA LEU A 901 34.44 -46.67 -14.81
C LEU A 901 34.72 -48.16 -14.97
#